data_AF-R7QAL5-F1
#
_entry.id   AF-R7QAL5-F1
#
_cell.length_a   1.000
_cell.length_b   1.000
_cell.length_c   1.000
_cell.angle_alpha   90.00
_cell.angle_beta   90.00
_cell.angle_gamma   90.00
#
_symmetry.space_group_name_H-M   'P 1'
#
loop_
_entity.id
_entity.type
_entity.pdbx_description
1 polymer ?
#
loop_
_entity_poly.entity_id
_entity_poly.type
_entity_poly.pdbx_seq_one_letter_code
_entity_poly.pdbx_strand_id
1 'polypeptide(L)'
;MQSHVVLGQGDSANRKIRERGKSRKGMKTTPFKRPRQLLRTGKRPEQLIEASKRTCRAVPNVAIPRLLKSGRFECRQRHHHEGSQHVPAAQCGSLNFLVQPGCLKRCLDFSFQKSSFGCISCLPAEITTTLHLDSVDEFRVDDCIDWMTSLYPGVSQEPAPCVGSVAWTKLTYGLSVWKLGRLDLTCKWGHRFLTVANVIREFLRRFSIEWHGNRQPHLLRMMRRDSAPASHVVLVIADIEEDAQKRLLLTLSDGWYLARAVLDPILEGRVLRGKLRIGEKIHVAGARLQSTSTRRELFCGDGDELCSSVLRICTNNVRKRKSSTAARLGIQRAPLCSNSLKWVRDDGGQCPATYAVILRSYPLFYMERVDRGHANEQDNALEYVFRREDAEFEARSTHEEIWRQRLPAAAEGKRTKVCGGHGDEIEVQRRSVSSVNEVLICGIADDPLDQSARKLVRIYNSTEDVQANLRGEGQVILFANLWPKKSRWTAKPDGVIIPRRITFSNLYSQYPRSICSIVDLQSGTQVAGMEFDGAFIALHVSSPTDAGDRRFAYFADELRSEICVLALELAGADVNFLPKTLRTTRYGRKFPVIALQNVQYQAISGKHDLVHAKATIRTSFISYQALHRKRAPGILKQVAMKVEGQISGKQAELEVLREAVVSFASGVRGSIGAYFTSTQES
;
A
#
# COMPACT_ATOMS: atom_id res chain seq x y z
N MET A 1 -10.02 -15.31 -40.73
CA MET A 1 -11.29 -16.03 -40.92
C MET A 1 -11.70 -16.60 -39.56
N GLN A 2 -12.20 -15.77 -38.64
CA GLN A 2 -13.63 -15.61 -38.35
C GLN A 2 -14.40 -16.94 -38.28
N SER A 3 -14.69 -17.41 -37.07
CA SER A 3 -15.73 -18.39 -36.80
C SER A 3 -16.60 -17.90 -35.63
N HIS A 4 -17.77 -17.40 -36.01
CA HIS A 4 -18.92 -17.11 -35.16
C HIS A 4 -19.61 -18.41 -34.73
N VAL A 5 -20.06 -18.50 -33.47
CA VAL A 5 -21.15 -19.39 -33.01
C VAL A 5 -21.88 -18.65 -31.88
N VAL A 6 -22.93 -17.88 -32.18
CA VAL A 6 -24.38 -18.20 -32.03
C VAL A 6 -24.78 -18.53 -30.58
N LEU A 7 -25.43 -17.56 -29.92
CA LEU A 7 -26.15 -17.67 -28.65
C LEU A 7 -27.63 -17.93 -28.94
N GLY A 8 -28.14 -19.07 -28.49
CA GLY A 8 -29.57 -19.39 -28.48
C GLY A 8 -30.25 -18.93 -27.19
N GLN A 9 -31.34 -18.18 -27.33
CA GLN A 9 -32.32 -17.91 -26.29
C GLN A 9 -33.26 -19.12 -26.12
N GLY A 10 -33.72 -19.36 -24.90
CA GLY A 10 -34.75 -20.33 -24.59
C GLY A 10 -35.37 -20.03 -23.22
N ASP A 11 -36.52 -19.38 -23.23
CA ASP A 11 -37.44 -19.24 -22.10
C ASP A 11 -38.04 -20.60 -21.71
N SER A 12 -38.28 -20.83 -20.41
CA SER A 12 -39.60 -21.27 -19.90
C SER A 12 -39.62 -21.61 -18.41
N ALA A 13 -40.61 -21.00 -17.75
CA ALA A 13 -41.59 -21.59 -16.82
C ALA A 13 -41.16 -22.29 -15.51
N ASN A 14 -41.47 -21.58 -14.41
CA ASN A 14 -42.34 -22.01 -13.29
C ASN A 14 -42.34 -23.49 -12.85
N ARG A 15 -41.92 -23.73 -11.59
CA ARG A 15 -42.62 -24.68 -10.70
C ARG A 15 -42.49 -24.30 -9.23
N LYS A 16 -43.64 -23.97 -8.63
CA LYS A 16 -43.88 -23.88 -7.18
C LYS A 16 -43.92 -25.29 -6.60
N ILE A 17 -43.25 -25.53 -5.48
CA ILE A 17 -43.57 -26.62 -4.55
C ILE A 17 -43.70 -26.03 -3.15
N ARG A 18 -44.89 -26.20 -2.58
CA ARG A 18 -45.23 -26.07 -1.15
C ARG A 18 -44.86 -27.39 -0.47
N GLU A 19 -44.42 -27.34 0.78
CA GLU A 19 -44.99 -28.10 1.93
C GLU A 19 -44.22 -27.73 3.22
N ARG A 20 -44.93 -27.12 4.19
CA ARG A 20 -45.46 -27.70 5.45
C ARG A 20 -44.42 -27.82 6.56
N GLY A 21 -44.55 -26.95 7.56
CA GLY A 21 -43.91 -27.10 8.86
C GLY A 21 -44.73 -27.95 9.83
N LYS A 22 -44.08 -28.40 10.91
CA LYS A 22 -44.63 -28.40 12.27
C LYS A 22 -43.52 -28.48 13.32
N SER A 23 -43.82 -27.78 14.40
CA SER A 23 -43.00 -27.36 15.53
C SER A 23 -43.02 -28.39 16.68
N ARG A 24 -41.97 -28.42 17.51
CA ARG A 24 -42.07 -28.65 18.96
C ARG A 24 -41.09 -27.76 19.74
N LYS A 25 -41.59 -27.27 20.88
CA LYS A 25 -41.18 -26.12 21.71
C LYS A 25 -40.16 -26.47 22.82
N GLY A 26 -39.47 -25.42 23.32
CA GLY A 26 -38.90 -25.31 24.69
C GLY A 26 -37.46 -24.76 24.71
N MET A 27 -37.20 -23.44 24.71
CA MET A 27 -37.08 -22.51 25.87
C MET A 27 -35.89 -22.89 26.79
N LYS A 28 -34.85 -22.10 27.15
CA LYS A 28 -34.42 -20.67 27.07
C LYS A 28 -32.90 -20.66 27.38
N THR A 29 -32.08 -19.78 26.75
CA THR A 29 -31.10 -18.85 27.39
C THR A 29 -30.07 -18.28 26.37
N THR A 30 -30.17 -16.96 26.18
CA THR A 30 -29.16 -15.95 25.73
C THR A 30 -28.25 -16.21 24.51
N PRO A 31 -28.47 -15.53 23.37
CA PRO A 31 -27.42 -15.22 22.42
C PRO A 31 -26.71 -13.91 22.82
N PHE A 32 -25.39 -14.01 22.87
CA PHE A 32 -24.44 -12.93 23.07
C PHE A 32 -24.74 -11.71 22.19
N LYS A 33 -24.66 -10.55 22.85
CA LYS A 33 -24.72 -9.21 22.27
C LYS A 33 -23.72 -9.07 21.11
N ARG A 34 -24.22 -8.60 19.97
CA ARG A 34 -23.42 -8.02 18.89
C ARG A 34 -22.45 -6.98 19.46
N PRO A 35 -21.20 -6.88 18.97
CA PRO A 35 -20.30 -5.82 19.37
C PRO A 35 -20.92 -4.45 19.10
N ARG A 36 -20.83 -3.61 20.13
CA ARG A 36 -21.40 -2.27 20.24
C ARG A 36 -21.15 -1.43 18.98
N GLN A 37 -22.25 -0.96 18.40
CA GLN A 37 -22.27 0.28 17.61
C GLN A 37 -21.55 1.35 18.43
N LEU A 38 -20.46 1.88 17.88
CA LEU A 38 -19.86 3.12 18.36
C LEU A 38 -20.93 4.21 18.28
N LEU A 39 -21.39 4.58 19.47
CA LEU A 39 -22.08 5.81 19.87
C LEU A 39 -22.57 6.68 18.70
N ARG A 40 -23.83 6.44 18.29
CA ARG A 40 -24.68 7.47 17.69
C ARG A 40 -24.81 8.59 18.71
N THR A 41 -24.06 9.67 18.55
CA THR A 41 -24.38 10.95 19.17
C THR A 41 -25.79 11.33 18.70
N GLY A 42 -26.73 11.38 19.65
CA GLY A 42 -28.14 11.65 19.38
C GLY A 42 -28.35 13.04 18.80
N LYS A 43 -28.61 13.10 17.49
CA LYS A 43 -29.39 14.16 16.86
C LYS A 43 -30.29 13.51 15.82
N ARG A 44 -31.58 13.87 15.81
CA ARG A 44 -32.58 13.33 14.88
C ARG A 44 -32.17 13.65 13.43
N PRO A 45 -32.58 12.86 12.42
CA PRO A 45 -32.28 13.14 11.01
C PRO A 45 -32.67 14.57 10.58
N GLU A 46 -33.73 15.11 11.17
CA GLU A 46 -34.20 16.49 10.96
C GLU A 46 -33.21 17.54 11.49
N GLN A 47 -32.50 17.25 12.59
CA GLN A 47 -31.47 18.14 13.17
C GLN A 47 -30.14 18.09 12.42
N LEU A 48 -29.84 17.00 11.69
CA LEU A 48 -28.70 16.91 10.76
C LEU A 48 -28.98 17.70 9.46
N ILE A 49 -30.23 17.73 9.02
CA ILE A 49 -30.67 18.61 7.93
C ILE A 49 -30.61 20.09 8.37
N GLU A 50 -30.97 20.41 9.62
CA GLU A 50 -30.81 21.75 10.18
C GLU A 50 -29.35 22.17 10.44
N ALA A 51 -28.48 21.25 10.87
CA ALA A 51 -27.05 21.54 11.03
C ALA A 51 -26.34 21.73 9.67
N SER A 52 -26.76 20.99 8.63
CA SER A 52 -26.34 21.21 7.23
C SER A 52 -26.90 22.51 6.65
N LYS A 53 -28.08 22.96 7.10
CA LYS A 53 -28.61 24.30 6.80
C LYS A 53 -27.88 25.42 7.55
N ARG A 54 -27.22 25.16 8.69
CA ARG A 54 -26.49 26.18 9.47
C ARG A 54 -25.14 26.59 8.86
N THR A 55 -24.54 25.79 7.97
CA THR A 55 -23.34 26.17 7.21
C THR A 55 -23.65 26.85 5.87
N CYS A 56 -24.89 26.76 5.40
CA CYS A 56 -25.41 27.66 4.38
C CYS A 56 -25.99 28.89 5.07
N ARG A 57 -25.15 29.90 5.37
CA ARG A 57 -25.65 31.23 5.75
C ARG A 57 -26.72 31.64 4.73
N ALA A 58 -27.84 32.14 5.22
CA ALA A 58 -28.97 32.57 4.40
C ALA A 58 -28.46 33.49 3.30
N VAL A 59 -28.47 32.97 2.07
CA VAL A 59 -28.17 33.73 0.87
C VAL A 59 -29.15 34.90 0.84
N PRO A 60 -28.68 36.16 0.73
CA PRO A 60 -29.58 37.29 0.63
C PRO A 60 -30.52 37.07 -0.56
N ASN A 61 -31.81 37.33 -0.34
CA ASN A 61 -32.88 37.10 -1.30
C ASN A 61 -32.82 38.17 -2.43
N VAL A 62 -31.68 38.26 -3.12
CA VAL A 62 -31.46 39.16 -4.24
C VAL A 62 -32.11 38.51 -5.47
N ALA A 63 -32.98 39.25 -6.15
CA ALA A 63 -33.64 38.78 -7.35
C ALA A 63 -32.62 38.48 -8.45
N ILE A 64 -32.21 37.22 -8.56
CA ILE A 64 -31.33 36.75 -9.62
C ILE A 64 -32.03 37.01 -10.97
N PRO A 65 -31.40 37.69 -11.94
CA PRO A 65 -31.93 37.84 -13.29
C PRO A 65 -32.43 36.49 -13.82
N ARG A 66 -33.63 36.45 -14.42
CA ARG A 66 -34.28 35.20 -14.92
C ARG A 66 -33.34 34.35 -15.78
N LEU A 67 -32.37 35.00 -16.42
CA LEU A 67 -31.41 34.42 -17.33
C LEU A 67 -30.32 33.58 -16.65
N LEU A 68 -29.95 33.88 -15.40
CA LEU A 68 -29.05 33.01 -14.62
C LEU A 68 -29.80 31.77 -14.10
N LYS A 69 -31.12 31.87 -13.88
CA LYS A 69 -31.97 30.77 -13.37
C LYS A 69 -32.20 29.62 -14.36
N SER A 70 -32.15 29.86 -15.67
CA SER A 70 -32.54 28.86 -16.69
C SER A 70 -31.44 27.84 -17.02
N GLY A 71 -30.17 28.15 -16.71
CA GLY A 71 -29.02 27.23 -16.88
C GLY A 71 -28.76 26.74 -18.32
N ARG A 72 -29.52 27.21 -19.31
CA ARG A 72 -29.39 26.86 -20.73
C ARG A 72 -29.09 28.13 -21.53
N PHE A 73 -27.86 28.21 -22.01
CA PHE A 73 -27.43 29.23 -22.96
C PHE A 73 -27.46 28.58 -24.36
N GLU A 74 -28.60 28.65 -25.05
CA GLU A 74 -28.68 28.26 -26.46
C GLU A 74 -28.33 29.47 -27.32
N CYS A 75 -27.27 29.35 -28.12
CA CYS A 75 -26.94 30.32 -29.14
C CYS A 75 -28.07 30.31 -30.18
N ARG A 76 -28.85 31.40 -30.27
CA ARG A 76 -29.97 31.51 -31.22
C ARG A 76 -29.54 31.78 -32.67
N GLN A 77 -28.23 31.95 -32.93
CA GLN A 77 -27.71 32.17 -34.27
C GLN A 77 -27.08 30.88 -34.81
N ARG A 78 -27.71 30.26 -35.82
CA ARG A 78 -27.04 29.30 -36.69
C ARG A 78 -25.98 30.08 -37.48
N HIS A 79 -24.69 29.85 -37.22
CA HIS A 79 -23.64 30.49 -38.00
C HIS A 79 -23.72 30.02 -39.46
N HIS A 80 -23.95 30.95 -40.39
CA HIS A 80 -23.32 30.87 -41.69
C HIS A 80 -21.81 31.01 -41.46
N HIS A 81 -21.07 29.96 -41.76
CA HIS A 81 -19.62 29.95 -41.83
C HIS A 81 -19.17 30.65 -43.12
N GLU A 82 -19.37 31.96 -43.24
CA GLU A 82 -18.74 32.73 -44.30
C GLU A 82 -18.12 33.99 -43.66
N GLY A 83 -16.79 34.05 -43.67
CA GLY A 83 -16.05 35.24 -43.24
C GLY A 83 -15.44 35.22 -41.83
N SER A 84 -14.85 34.10 -41.36
CA SER A 84 -13.77 34.23 -40.37
C SER A 84 -12.53 34.68 -41.13
N GLN A 85 -12.43 35.98 -41.45
CA GLN A 85 -11.16 36.55 -41.88
C GLN A 85 -10.10 36.20 -40.83
N HIS A 86 -8.98 35.66 -41.30
CA HIS A 86 -7.81 35.39 -40.48
C HIS A 86 -7.36 36.69 -39.79
N VAL A 87 -7.76 36.89 -38.54
CA VAL A 87 -7.13 37.91 -37.70
C VAL A 87 -5.68 37.46 -37.49
N PRO A 88 -4.67 38.28 -37.87
CA PRO A 88 -3.27 37.91 -37.71
C PRO A 88 -2.98 37.48 -36.27
N ALA A 89 -2.16 36.45 -36.09
CA ALA A 89 -1.77 35.88 -34.79
C ALA A 89 -0.98 36.86 -33.89
N ALA A 90 -0.74 38.09 -34.34
CA ALA A 90 0.26 39.00 -33.78
C ALA A 90 -0.18 39.81 -32.55
N GLN A 91 -1.44 39.76 -32.10
CA GLN A 91 -1.92 40.64 -31.02
C GLN A 91 -2.06 39.98 -29.64
N CYS A 92 -1.88 38.66 -29.53
CA CYS A 92 -1.87 37.97 -28.24
C CYS A 92 -0.41 37.61 -27.93
N GLY A 93 0.17 38.23 -26.90
CA GLY A 93 1.53 37.90 -26.45
C GLY A 93 1.70 36.39 -26.27
N SER A 94 2.94 35.89 -26.36
CA SER A 94 3.21 34.46 -26.34
C SER A 94 2.53 33.75 -25.15
N LEU A 95 1.54 32.89 -25.43
CA LEU A 95 0.82 32.08 -24.43
C LEU A 95 1.72 31.01 -23.77
N ASN A 96 3.01 30.97 -24.08
CA ASN A 96 3.99 30.07 -23.47
C ASN A 96 4.09 30.21 -21.95
N PHE A 97 3.65 31.33 -21.37
CA PHE A 97 3.59 31.48 -19.92
C PHE A 97 2.65 30.48 -19.24
N LEU A 98 1.66 29.91 -19.95
CA LEU A 98 0.65 28.99 -19.39
C LEU A 98 1.22 27.63 -18.94
N VAL A 99 2.48 27.34 -19.27
CA VAL A 99 3.22 26.13 -18.86
C VAL A 99 4.40 26.43 -17.94
N GLN A 100 4.53 27.67 -17.49
CA GLN A 100 5.62 28.11 -16.63
C GLN A 100 5.14 28.42 -15.21
N PRO A 101 6.03 28.39 -14.20
CA PRO A 101 5.68 28.78 -12.84
C PRO A 101 5.04 30.16 -12.75
N GLY A 102 4.07 30.34 -11.86
CA GLY A 102 3.30 31.58 -11.73
C GLY A 102 2.31 31.83 -12.88
N CYS A 103 1.95 30.80 -13.66
CA CYS A 103 1.02 30.97 -14.79
C CYS A 103 -0.36 31.43 -14.34
N LEU A 104 -0.83 30.99 -13.16
CA LEU A 104 -2.15 31.37 -12.66
C LEU A 104 -2.24 32.86 -12.32
N LYS A 105 -1.18 33.43 -11.74
CA LYS A 105 -1.09 34.88 -11.49
C LYS A 105 -1.11 35.65 -12.81
N ARG A 106 -0.33 35.21 -13.81
CA ARG A 106 -0.35 35.79 -15.16
C ARG A 106 -1.69 35.64 -15.88
N CYS A 107 -2.46 34.59 -15.60
CA CYS A 107 -3.82 34.44 -16.12
C CYS A 107 -4.80 35.43 -15.46
N LEU A 108 -4.58 35.78 -14.19
CA LEU A 108 -5.38 36.76 -13.48
C LEU A 108 -5.12 38.17 -14.01
N ASP A 109 -3.85 38.49 -14.27
CA ASP A 109 -3.40 39.77 -14.80
C ASP A 109 -3.64 39.90 -16.33
N PHE A 110 -4.24 38.89 -16.97
CA PHE A 110 -4.46 38.85 -18.41
C PHE A 110 -5.56 39.83 -18.82
N SER A 111 -5.23 40.76 -19.73
CA SER A 111 -6.14 41.75 -20.31
C SER A 111 -6.50 41.42 -21.74
N PHE A 112 -7.79 41.49 -22.07
CA PHE A 112 -8.29 41.31 -23.43
C PHE A 112 -8.49 42.65 -24.12
N GLN A 113 -7.92 42.80 -25.31
CA GLN A 113 -8.24 43.92 -26.20
C GLN A 113 -9.53 43.64 -26.97
N LYS A 114 -10.24 44.69 -27.41
CA LYS A 114 -11.52 44.60 -28.15
C LYS A 114 -11.48 43.62 -29.33
N SER A 115 -10.35 43.56 -30.04
CA SER A 115 -10.11 42.63 -31.15
C SER A 115 -10.20 41.14 -30.77
N SER A 116 -10.11 40.82 -29.48
CA SER A 116 -10.13 39.47 -28.92
C SER A 116 -11.43 39.13 -28.16
N PHE A 117 -12.47 39.95 -28.29
CA PHE A 117 -13.74 39.73 -27.57
C PHE A 117 -14.53 38.54 -28.11
N GLY A 118 -14.38 38.21 -29.40
CA GLY A 118 -15.11 37.14 -30.08
C GLY A 118 -16.59 37.47 -30.33
N CYS A 119 -17.44 36.46 -30.55
CA CYS A 119 -18.88 36.67 -30.75
C CYS A 119 -19.58 37.03 -29.42
N ILE A 120 -19.55 38.31 -29.05
CA ILE A 120 -20.27 38.85 -27.88
C ILE A 120 -21.79 38.95 -28.13
N SER A 121 -22.23 39.07 -29.39
CA SER A 121 -23.67 39.02 -29.76
C SER A 121 -24.32 37.66 -29.45
N CYS A 122 -23.50 36.63 -29.30
CA CYS A 122 -23.90 35.30 -28.88
C CYS A 122 -24.04 35.19 -27.34
N LEU A 123 -23.80 36.27 -26.58
CA LEU A 123 -24.09 36.36 -25.15
C LEU A 123 -25.47 37.01 -24.91
N PRO A 124 -26.07 36.80 -23.75
CA PRO A 124 -27.32 37.46 -23.38
C PRO A 124 -27.17 38.99 -23.31
N ALA A 125 -28.14 39.72 -23.87
CA ALA A 125 -28.10 41.18 -24.00
C ALA A 125 -27.97 41.89 -22.64
N GLU A 126 -28.57 41.32 -21.59
CA GLU A 126 -28.46 41.85 -20.22
C GLU A 126 -27.02 41.81 -19.73
N ILE A 127 -26.27 40.76 -20.07
CA ILE A 127 -24.87 40.59 -19.64
C ILE A 127 -23.95 41.50 -20.44
N THR A 128 -24.15 41.62 -21.76
CA THR A 128 -23.36 42.53 -22.60
C THR A 128 -23.57 43.98 -22.19
N THR A 129 -24.80 44.34 -21.81
CA THR A 129 -25.15 45.67 -21.30
C THR A 129 -24.51 45.94 -19.93
N THR A 130 -24.65 45.01 -18.97
CA THR A 130 -24.11 45.23 -17.62
C THR A 130 -22.59 45.28 -17.56
N LEU A 131 -21.91 44.55 -18.46
CA LEU A 131 -20.45 44.56 -18.57
C LEU A 131 -19.95 45.61 -19.57
N HIS A 132 -20.84 46.43 -20.14
CA HIS A 132 -20.50 47.49 -21.08
C HIS A 132 -19.61 47.02 -22.26
N LEU A 133 -19.78 45.77 -22.72
CA LEU A 133 -18.85 45.12 -23.67
C LEU A 133 -18.80 45.80 -25.04
N ASP A 134 -19.83 46.56 -25.40
CA ASP A 134 -19.87 47.30 -26.67
C ASP A 134 -19.03 48.59 -26.61
N SER A 135 -18.97 49.23 -25.44
CA SER A 135 -18.29 50.51 -25.22
C SER A 135 -16.87 50.37 -24.67
N VAL A 136 -16.53 49.24 -24.06
CA VAL A 136 -15.21 49.02 -23.46
C VAL A 136 -14.20 48.53 -24.50
N ASP A 137 -12.99 49.10 -24.49
CA ASP A 137 -11.90 48.72 -25.39
C ASP A 137 -10.97 47.63 -24.80
N GLU A 138 -10.98 47.47 -23.47
CA GLU A 138 -10.15 46.51 -22.75
C GLU A 138 -10.94 45.83 -21.63
N PHE A 139 -10.88 44.50 -21.54
CA PHE A 139 -11.56 43.70 -20.52
C PHE A 139 -10.56 42.99 -19.61
N ARG A 140 -10.72 43.13 -18.29
CA ARG A 140 -9.88 42.59 -17.22
C ARG A 140 -10.70 41.81 -16.19
N VAL A 141 -10.01 41.23 -15.21
CA VAL A 141 -10.67 40.57 -14.08
C VAL A 141 -11.47 41.54 -13.23
N ASP A 142 -11.04 42.81 -13.12
CA ASP A 142 -11.70 43.83 -12.31
C ASP A 142 -13.13 44.10 -12.81
N ASP A 143 -13.36 44.09 -14.13
CA ASP A 143 -14.71 44.20 -14.70
C ASP A 143 -15.63 43.05 -14.25
N CYS A 144 -15.08 41.83 -14.13
CA CYS A 144 -15.82 40.69 -13.58
C CYS A 144 -16.09 40.86 -12.07
N ILE A 145 -15.14 41.43 -11.33
CA ILE A 145 -15.25 41.67 -9.89
C ILE A 145 -16.33 42.72 -9.62
N ASP A 146 -16.30 43.84 -10.35
CA ASP A 146 -17.26 44.93 -10.21
C ASP A 146 -18.67 44.45 -10.55
N TRP A 147 -18.81 43.68 -11.63
CA TRP A 147 -20.07 43.04 -12.01
C TRP A 147 -20.59 42.10 -10.91
N MET A 148 -19.75 41.21 -10.38
CA MET A 148 -20.17 40.29 -9.32
C MET A 148 -20.47 40.99 -8.00
N THR A 149 -19.73 42.05 -7.66
CA THR A 149 -19.93 42.87 -6.46
C THR A 149 -21.24 43.66 -6.55
N SER A 150 -21.57 44.18 -7.74
CA SER A 150 -22.87 44.80 -8.00
C SER A 150 -24.04 43.82 -7.81
N LEU A 151 -23.88 42.57 -8.27
CA LEU A 151 -24.90 41.53 -8.10
C LEU A 151 -25.02 41.03 -6.64
N TYR A 152 -23.91 41.00 -5.90
CA TYR A 152 -23.82 40.42 -4.55
C TYR A 152 -23.03 41.28 -3.57
N PRO A 153 -23.49 42.51 -3.25
CA PRO A 153 -22.72 43.44 -2.43
C PRO A 153 -22.39 42.89 -1.04
N GLY A 154 -23.26 42.06 -0.44
CA GLY A 154 -23.07 41.45 0.88
C GLY A 154 -22.18 40.20 0.93
N VAL A 155 -21.76 39.64 -0.20
CA VAL A 155 -20.92 38.41 -0.27
C VAL A 155 -19.48 38.73 -0.74
N SER A 156 -19.28 39.92 -1.31
CA SER A 156 -18.01 40.38 -1.88
C SER A 156 -16.82 40.31 -0.90
N GLN A 157 -17.06 40.57 0.39
CA GLN A 157 -16.03 40.62 1.44
C GLN A 157 -15.70 39.26 2.08
N GLU A 158 -16.32 38.15 1.65
CA GLU A 158 -15.98 36.85 2.23
C GLU A 158 -14.54 36.41 1.86
N PRO A 159 -13.73 35.98 2.85
CA PRO A 159 -12.34 35.60 2.60
C PRO A 159 -12.22 34.26 1.85
N ALA A 160 -13.21 33.38 1.97
CA ALA A 160 -13.23 32.10 1.26
C ALA A 160 -13.84 32.26 -0.14
N PRO A 161 -13.40 31.47 -1.14
CA PRO A 161 -13.97 31.46 -2.48
C PRO A 161 -15.37 30.81 -2.47
N CYS A 162 -16.36 31.53 -1.95
CA CYS A 162 -17.77 31.23 -2.11
C CYS A 162 -18.30 31.93 -3.38
N VAL A 163 -19.33 31.35 -4.01
CA VAL A 163 -19.93 31.95 -5.21
C VAL A 163 -20.41 33.37 -4.88
N GLY A 164 -19.96 34.36 -5.66
CA GLY A 164 -20.27 35.77 -5.43
C GLY A 164 -19.16 36.57 -4.74
N SER A 165 -18.19 35.90 -4.10
CA SER A 165 -17.01 36.58 -3.53
C SER A 165 -16.03 37.06 -4.61
N VAL A 166 -15.21 38.04 -4.24
CA VAL A 166 -14.06 38.49 -5.06
C VAL A 166 -13.09 37.33 -5.29
N ALA A 167 -12.83 36.51 -4.27
CA ALA A 167 -11.95 35.35 -4.33
C ALA A 167 -12.40 34.31 -5.37
N TRP A 168 -13.68 33.93 -5.35
CA TRP A 168 -14.26 33.00 -6.33
C TRP A 168 -14.25 33.55 -7.75
N THR A 169 -14.48 34.86 -7.90
CA THR A 169 -14.46 35.55 -9.20
C THR A 169 -13.05 35.50 -9.82
N LYS A 170 -12.02 35.86 -9.03
CA LYS A 170 -10.61 35.78 -9.44
C LYS A 170 -10.20 34.35 -9.82
N LEU A 171 -10.59 33.36 -9.00
CA LEU A 171 -10.33 31.94 -9.25
C LEU A 171 -10.96 31.47 -10.57
N THR A 172 -12.24 31.78 -10.76
CA THR A 172 -13.01 31.35 -11.93
C THR A 172 -12.50 32.00 -13.19
N TYR A 173 -12.18 33.29 -13.15
CA TYR A 173 -11.57 34.02 -14.26
C TYR A 173 -10.22 33.39 -14.65
N GLY A 174 -9.29 33.29 -13.68
CA GLY A 174 -7.94 32.77 -13.93
C GLY A 174 -7.94 31.34 -14.49
N LEU A 175 -8.77 30.45 -13.94
CA LEU A 175 -8.91 29.08 -14.45
C LEU A 175 -9.57 29.02 -15.84
N SER A 176 -10.45 29.97 -16.18
CA SER A 176 -11.10 30.03 -17.48
C SER A 176 -10.14 30.53 -18.56
N VAL A 177 -9.39 31.59 -18.27
CA VAL A 177 -8.28 32.07 -19.11
C VAL A 177 -7.26 30.96 -19.32
N TRP A 178 -6.83 30.27 -18.24
CA TRP A 178 -5.86 29.17 -18.33
C TRP A 178 -6.38 28.02 -19.20
N LYS A 179 -7.63 27.58 -18.98
CA LYS A 179 -8.26 26.51 -19.76
C LYS A 179 -8.32 26.87 -21.25
N LEU A 180 -8.86 28.04 -21.58
CA LEU A 180 -9.08 28.46 -22.97
C LEU A 180 -7.76 28.73 -23.69
N GLY A 181 -6.80 29.39 -23.03
CA GLY A 181 -5.46 29.59 -23.60
C GLY A 181 -4.70 28.28 -23.83
N ARG A 182 -4.87 27.28 -22.95
CA ARG A 182 -4.30 25.94 -23.18
C ARG A 182 -4.97 25.21 -24.34
N LEU A 183 -6.27 25.43 -24.57
CA LEU A 183 -6.95 24.91 -25.76
C LEU A 183 -6.41 25.56 -27.03
N ASP A 184 -6.15 26.87 -27.04
CA ASP A 184 -5.54 27.56 -28.18
C ASP A 184 -4.16 27.01 -28.52
N LEU A 185 -3.32 26.76 -27.51
CA LEU A 185 -1.99 26.18 -27.70
C LEU A 185 -2.00 24.74 -28.24
N THR A 186 -3.08 23.99 -27.98
CA THR A 186 -3.16 22.55 -28.32
C THR A 186 -4.03 22.27 -29.54
N CYS A 187 -4.92 23.19 -29.90
CA CYS A 187 -5.78 23.07 -31.06
C CYS A 187 -4.99 23.34 -32.34
N LYS A 188 -5.05 22.39 -33.28
CA LYS A 188 -4.36 22.50 -34.58
C LYS A 188 -5.21 23.18 -35.66
N TRP A 189 -6.47 23.51 -35.37
CA TRP A 189 -7.46 23.91 -36.37
C TRP A 189 -7.66 25.43 -36.48
N GLY A 190 -6.74 26.24 -35.93
CA GLY A 190 -6.77 27.70 -36.06
C GLY A 190 -7.93 28.41 -35.33
N HIS A 191 -8.80 27.68 -34.63
CA HIS A 191 -9.85 28.26 -33.79
C HIS A 191 -9.25 28.94 -32.56
N ARG A 192 -9.69 30.18 -32.29
CA ARG A 192 -9.41 30.89 -31.04
C ARG A 192 -10.52 30.63 -30.02
N PHE A 193 -10.20 29.89 -28.98
CA PHE A 193 -11.01 29.65 -27.80
C PHE A 193 -10.84 30.76 -26.76
N LEU A 194 -9.65 31.35 -26.61
CA LEU A 194 -9.40 32.42 -25.64
C LEU A 194 -10.01 33.75 -26.14
N THR A 195 -11.28 33.96 -25.82
CA THR A 195 -12.03 35.18 -26.12
C THR A 195 -12.86 35.59 -24.90
N VAL A 196 -13.17 36.88 -24.77
CA VAL A 196 -14.02 37.40 -23.67
C VAL A 196 -15.36 36.67 -23.64
N ALA A 197 -15.98 36.46 -24.82
CA ALA A 197 -17.23 35.74 -24.92
C ALA A 197 -17.16 34.31 -24.34
N ASN A 198 -16.06 33.58 -24.58
CA ASN A 198 -15.88 32.23 -24.04
C ASN A 198 -15.51 32.22 -22.55
N VAL A 199 -14.76 33.22 -22.07
CA VAL A 199 -14.47 33.39 -20.63
C VAL A 199 -15.76 33.62 -19.87
N ILE A 200 -16.62 34.53 -20.33
CA ILE A 200 -17.93 34.80 -19.72
C ILE A 200 -18.82 33.54 -19.77
N ARG A 201 -18.83 32.79 -20.87
CA ARG A 201 -19.56 31.51 -20.94
C ARG A 201 -19.09 30.50 -19.90
N GLU A 202 -17.78 30.33 -19.72
CA GLU A 202 -17.25 29.44 -18.67
C GLU A 202 -17.63 29.93 -17.27
N PHE A 203 -17.56 31.25 -17.05
CA PHE A 203 -17.95 31.88 -15.80
C PHE A 203 -19.41 31.58 -15.44
N LEU A 204 -20.33 31.87 -16.36
CA LEU A 204 -21.76 31.61 -16.23
C LEU A 204 -22.07 30.11 -16.03
N ARG A 205 -21.35 29.23 -16.75
CA ARG A 205 -21.50 27.78 -16.61
C ARG A 205 -21.11 27.32 -15.20
N ARG A 206 -20.02 27.84 -14.63
CA ARG A 206 -19.60 27.50 -13.26
C ARG A 206 -20.58 28.04 -12.23
N PHE A 207 -20.98 29.30 -12.37
CA PHE A 207 -21.99 29.93 -11.55
C PHE A 207 -23.26 29.06 -11.48
N SER A 208 -23.77 28.65 -12.64
CA SER A 208 -24.99 27.83 -12.71
C SER A 208 -24.85 26.47 -12.03
N ILE A 209 -23.74 25.78 -12.22
CA ILE A 209 -23.54 24.44 -11.63
C ILE A 209 -23.35 24.50 -10.11
N GLU A 210 -22.58 25.46 -9.62
CA GLU A 210 -22.24 25.55 -8.21
C GLU A 210 -23.36 26.17 -7.38
N TRP A 211 -23.99 27.24 -7.89
CA TRP A 211 -25.08 27.93 -7.22
C TRP A 211 -26.43 27.25 -7.42
N HIS A 212 -26.90 27.13 -8.67
CA HIS A 212 -28.23 26.59 -8.95
C HIS A 212 -28.26 25.06 -8.80
N GLY A 213 -27.20 24.39 -9.25
CA GLY A 213 -27.09 22.93 -9.13
C GLY A 213 -26.75 22.45 -7.72
N ASN A 214 -26.33 23.34 -6.82
CA ASN A 214 -25.77 23.03 -5.50
C ASN A 214 -24.75 21.87 -5.56
N ARG A 215 -23.93 21.84 -6.63
CA ARG A 215 -22.94 20.77 -6.84
C ARG A 215 -21.55 21.27 -6.48
N GLN A 216 -21.13 20.94 -5.27
CA GLN A 216 -19.78 21.25 -4.82
C GLN A 216 -18.73 20.40 -5.56
N PRO A 217 -17.70 21.01 -6.17
CA PRO A 217 -16.59 20.28 -6.77
C PRO A 217 -15.86 19.40 -5.75
N HIS A 218 -15.32 18.29 -6.22
CA HIS A 218 -14.79 17.25 -5.32
C HIS A 218 -13.55 17.72 -4.56
N LEU A 219 -12.69 18.54 -5.17
CA LEU A 219 -11.53 19.09 -4.47
C LEU A 219 -11.94 19.99 -3.31
N LEU A 220 -12.94 20.86 -3.52
CA LEU A 220 -13.51 21.69 -2.46
C LEU A 220 -14.07 20.82 -1.31
N ARG A 221 -14.83 19.77 -1.65
CA ARG A 221 -15.35 18.84 -0.65
C ARG A 221 -14.25 18.11 0.13
N MET A 222 -13.15 17.75 -0.52
CA MET A 222 -11.99 17.16 0.16
C MET A 222 -11.37 18.14 1.14
N MET A 223 -11.18 19.40 0.73
CA MET A 223 -10.58 20.45 1.58
C MET A 223 -11.47 20.79 2.78
N ARG A 224 -12.79 20.79 2.60
CA ARG A 224 -13.79 20.96 3.68
C ARG A 224 -14.01 19.70 4.54
N ARG A 225 -13.34 18.60 4.23
CA ARG A 225 -13.48 17.29 4.90
C ARG A 225 -14.86 16.63 4.74
N ASP A 226 -15.63 17.05 3.74
CA ASP A 226 -16.91 16.44 3.33
C ASP A 226 -16.73 15.25 2.37
N SER A 227 -15.49 14.95 1.99
CA SER A 227 -15.11 13.84 1.13
C SER A 227 -13.75 13.27 1.53
N ALA A 228 -13.56 11.97 1.33
CA ALA A 228 -12.32 11.30 1.72
C ALA A 228 -11.13 11.79 0.87
N PRO A 229 -10.05 12.31 1.49
CA PRO A 229 -8.86 12.75 0.75
C PRO A 229 -8.14 11.56 0.08
N ALA A 230 -8.37 10.34 0.58
CA ALA A 230 -7.83 9.11 0.01
C ALA A 230 -8.51 8.64 -1.28
N SER A 231 -9.59 9.30 -1.72
CA SER A 231 -10.31 8.96 -2.95
C SER A 231 -9.43 9.05 -4.19
N HIS A 232 -9.78 8.30 -5.24
CA HIS A 232 -9.08 8.36 -6.53
C HIS A 232 -9.59 9.56 -7.34
N VAL A 233 -8.70 10.51 -7.60
CA VAL A 233 -8.97 11.78 -8.27
C VAL A 233 -7.98 11.98 -9.41
N VAL A 234 -8.44 12.58 -10.51
CA VAL A 234 -7.54 13.13 -11.54
C VAL A 234 -7.43 14.62 -11.34
N LEU A 235 -6.22 15.10 -11.11
CA LEU A 235 -5.90 16.51 -10.91
C LEU A 235 -4.92 16.97 -11.99
N VAL A 236 -4.92 18.25 -12.30
CA VAL A 236 -3.90 18.87 -13.15
C VAL A 236 -2.93 19.65 -12.26
N ILE A 237 -1.63 19.59 -12.59
CA ILE A 237 -0.61 20.43 -11.98
C ILE A 237 -0.81 21.84 -12.54
N ALA A 238 -1.31 22.75 -11.72
CA ALA A 238 -1.60 24.12 -12.11
C ALA A 238 -0.42 25.06 -11.86
N ASP A 239 0.37 24.82 -10.81
CA ASP A 239 1.60 25.57 -10.56
C ASP A 239 2.62 24.75 -9.77
N ILE A 240 3.86 25.21 -9.77
CA ILE A 240 4.98 24.63 -9.01
C ILE A 240 5.68 25.80 -8.29
N GLU A 241 5.70 25.75 -6.96
CA GLU A 241 6.25 26.80 -6.11
C GLU A 241 7.31 26.22 -5.16
N GLU A 242 8.21 27.07 -4.68
CA GLU A 242 9.12 26.75 -3.58
C GLU A 242 8.63 27.42 -2.29
N ASP A 243 8.59 26.64 -1.21
CA ASP A 243 8.30 27.16 0.14
C ASP A 243 9.53 27.85 0.75
N ALA A 244 9.35 28.59 1.86
CA ALA A 244 10.41 29.27 2.59
C ALA A 244 11.57 28.33 2.99
N GLN A 245 11.28 27.05 3.23
CA GLN A 245 12.26 26.00 3.53
C GLN A 245 12.84 25.32 2.27
N LYS A 246 12.72 25.94 1.09
CA LYS A 246 13.20 25.43 -0.21
C LYS A 246 12.65 24.04 -0.57
N ARG A 247 11.44 23.73 -0.13
CA ARG A 247 10.72 22.50 -0.51
C ARG A 247 9.77 22.80 -1.66
N LEU A 248 9.65 21.88 -2.61
CA LEU A 248 8.69 22.04 -3.69
C LEU A 248 7.26 21.76 -3.24
N LEU A 249 6.37 22.69 -3.57
CA LEU A 249 4.92 22.60 -3.41
C LEU A 249 4.27 22.59 -4.79
N LEU A 250 3.29 21.71 -4.99
CA LEU A 250 2.45 21.74 -6.19
C LEU A 250 1.15 22.44 -5.89
N THR A 251 0.70 23.27 -6.81
CA THR A 251 -0.69 23.71 -6.85
C THR A 251 -1.45 22.79 -7.80
N LEU A 252 -2.41 22.04 -7.26
CA LEU A 252 -3.23 21.07 -8.02
C LEU A 252 -4.64 21.60 -8.23
N SER A 253 -5.24 21.29 -9.38
CA SER A 253 -6.63 21.66 -9.68
C SER A 253 -7.47 20.48 -10.16
N ASP A 254 -8.74 20.46 -9.80
CA ASP A 254 -9.77 19.63 -10.44
C ASP A 254 -10.49 20.37 -11.60
N GLY A 255 -10.01 21.56 -11.96
CA GLY A 255 -10.60 22.46 -12.95
C GLY A 255 -11.61 23.45 -12.38
N TRP A 256 -11.95 23.33 -11.10
CA TRP A 256 -12.87 24.23 -10.40
C TRP A 256 -12.17 24.98 -9.28
N TYR A 257 -11.43 24.26 -8.45
CA TYR A 257 -10.71 24.79 -7.29
C TYR A 257 -9.23 24.44 -7.37
N LEU A 258 -8.45 25.06 -6.47
CA LEU A 258 -7.03 24.83 -6.29
C LEU A 258 -6.77 24.26 -4.90
N ALA A 259 -5.77 23.38 -4.80
CA ALA A 259 -5.27 22.90 -3.52
C ALA A 259 -3.76 22.75 -3.60
N ARG A 260 -3.07 23.18 -2.55
CA ARG A 260 -1.63 22.93 -2.43
C ARG A 260 -1.38 21.48 -2.05
N ALA A 261 -0.28 20.94 -2.57
CA ALA A 261 0.15 19.61 -2.27
C ALA A 261 1.64 19.55 -1.88
N VAL A 262 1.90 18.87 -0.77
CA VAL A 262 3.25 18.55 -0.28
C VAL A 262 3.66 17.20 -0.86
N LEU A 263 4.91 17.13 -1.31
CA LEU A 263 5.49 15.97 -1.97
C LEU A 263 6.34 15.12 -1.00
N ASP A 264 6.50 13.85 -1.34
CA ASP A 264 7.59 13.04 -0.79
C ASP A 264 8.89 13.28 -1.59
N PRO A 265 10.08 12.93 -1.04
CA PRO A 265 11.36 13.21 -1.68
C PRO A 265 11.48 12.61 -3.10
N ILE A 266 10.83 11.48 -3.34
CA ILE A 266 10.88 10.80 -4.65
C ILE A 266 10.02 11.55 -5.68
N LEU A 267 8.84 12.06 -5.32
CA LEU A 267 8.01 12.91 -6.19
C LEU A 267 8.69 14.25 -6.46
N GLU A 268 9.27 14.86 -5.43
CA GLU A 268 10.03 16.10 -5.55
C GLU A 268 11.16 15.95 -6.59
N GLY A 269 11.95 14.88 -6.50
CA GLY A 269 12.96 14.56 -7.50
C GLY A 269 12.39 14.32 -8.91
N ARG A 270 11.14 13.86 -9.06
CA ARG A 270 10.49 13.73 -10.38
C ARG A 270 10.07 15.07 -10.96
N VAL A 271 9.66 16.02 -10.13
CA VAL A 271 9.38 17.40 -10.54
C VAL A 271 10.68 18.07 -11.00
N LEU A 272 11.75 17.99 -10.19
CA LEU A 272 13.06 18.55 -10.53
C LEU A 272 13.65 17.99 -11.84
N ARG A 273 13.46 16.70 -12.11
CA ARG A 273 13.86 16.07 -13.39
C ARG A 273 12.91 16.37 -14.56
N GLY A 274 11.92 17.24 -14.37
CA GLY A 274 10.94 17.61 -15.39
C GLY A 274 10.07 16.45 -15.87
N LYS A 275 9.85 15.41 -15.04
CA LYS A 275 8.94 14.29 -15.35
C LYS A 275 7.48 14.60 -15.03
N LEU A 276 7.26 15.53 -14.09
CA LEU A 276 5.98 16.15 -13.76
C LEU A 276 6.09 17.64 -14.06
N ARG A 277 5.17 18.17 -14.87
CA ARG A 277 5.21 19.57 -15.34
C ARG A 277 3.85 20.25 -15.20
N ILE A 278 3.84 21.57 -15.21
CA ILE A 278 2.62 22.38 -15.24
C ILE A 278 1.78 22.03 -16.48
N GLY A 279 0.47 21.92 -16.28
CA GLY A 279 -0.51 21.51 -17.28
C GLY A 279 -0.66 20.00 -17.44
N GLU A 280 0.13 19.17 -16.74
CA GLU A 280 0.02 17.72 -16.81
C GLU A 280 -1.05 17.19 -15.85
N LYS A 281 -1.85 16.23 -16.34
CA LYS A 281 -2.85 15.53 -15.55
C LYS A 281 -2.25 14.30 -14.88
N ILE A 282 -2.51 14.17 -13.59
CA ILE A 282 -2.04 13.08 -12.73
C ILE A 282 -3.21 12.41 -12.02
N HIS A 283 -3.12 11.09 -11.86
CA HIS A 283 -4.00 10.32 -11.00
C HIS A 283 -3.41 10.35 -9.58
N VAL A 284 -4.23 10.72 -8.61
CA VAL A 284 -3.89 10.76 -7.18
C VAL A 284 -4.87 9.86 -6.43
N ALA A 285 -4.37 9.00 -5.56
CA ALA A 285 -5.17 8.22 -4.61
C ALA A 285 -4.48 8.21 -3.24
N GLY A 286 -5.16 7.82 -2.16
CA GLY A 286 -4.50 7.67 -0.86
C GLY A 286 -3.87 8.95 -0.29
N ALA A 287 -4.25 10.13 -0.79
CA ALA A 287 -3.78 11.40 -0.27
C ALA A 287 -4.31 11.65 1.14
N ARG A 288 -3.61 12.50 1.89
CA ARG A 288 -3.99 12.89 3.26
C ARG A 288 -4.07 14.40 3.36
N LEU A 289 -5.01 14.88 4.15
CA LEU A 289 -5.10 16.30 4.47
C LEU A 289 -4.21 16.57 5.70
N GLN A 290 -3.32 17.55 5.60
CA GLN A 290 -2.43 17.98 6.68
C GLN A 290 -2.71 19.45 6.99
N SER A 291 -2.77 19.79 8.28
CA SER A 291 -2.86 21.20 8.71
C SER A 291 -1.53 21.91 8.42
N THR A 292 -1.58 23.13 7.90
CA THR A 292 -0.42 24.00 7.66
C THR A 292 -0.61 25.33 8.38
N SER A 293 0.48 25.84 8.96
CA SER A 293 0.55 27.22 9.46
C SER A 293 0.88 28.22 8.36
N THR A 294 1.42 27.74 7.23
CA THR A 294 1.81 28.57 6.10
C THR A 294 0.58 28.92 5.27
N ARG A 295 -0.01 30.08 5.57
CA ARG A 295 -0.99 30.73 4.71
C ARG A 295 -0.23 31.46 3.62
N ARG A 296 -0.46 31.05 2.38
CA ARG A 296 -0.08 31.84 1.21
C ARG A 296 -1.34 32.04 0.39
N GLU A 297 -1.56 33.26 -0.06
CA GLU A 297 -2.71 33.70 -0.81
C GLU A 297 -2.58 33.24 -2.27
N LEU A 298 -3.17 32.12 -2.64
CA LEU A 298 -3.54 31.93 -4.04
C LEU A 298 -5.04 31.75 -4.09
N PHE A 299 -5.75 32.83 -4.45
CA PHE A 299 -7.20 32.88 -4.67
C PHE A 299 -8.09 32.66 -3.44
N CYS A 300 -7.52 32.80 -2.24
CA CYS A 300 -8.22 32.82 -0.96
C CYS A 300 -7.75 34.05 -0.18
N GLY A 301 -8.66 34.78 0.45
CA GLY A 301 -8.35 35.92 1.31
C GLY A 301 -7.82 35.49 2.68
N ASP A 302 -7.27 36.46 3.42
CA ASP A 302 -6.80 36.27 4.77
C ASP A 302 -7.93 35.73 5.68
N GLY A 303 -7.74 34.50 6.18
CA GLY A 303 -8.69 33.85 7.10
C GLY A 303 -9.45 32.65 6.53
N ASP A 304 -9.19 32.23 5.28
CA ASP A 304 -9.84 31.05 4.71
C ASP A 304 -9.39 29.73 5.39
N GLU A 305 -10.34 28.98 5.94
CA GLU A 305 -10.12 27.63 6.48
C GLU A 305 -9.59 26.66 5.40
N LEU A 306 -9.91 26.88 4.13
CA LEU A 306 -9.39 26.05 3.02
C LEU A 306 -7.88 26.22 2.83
N CYS A 307 -7.32 27.37 3.20
CA CYS A 307 -5.88 27.63 3.19
C CYS A 307 -5.13 27.05 4.38
N SER A 308 -5.85 26.61 5.43
CA SER A 308 -5.26 25.98 6.61
C SER A 308 -4.80 24.54 6.37
N SER A 309 -5.14 23.96 5.21
CA SER A 309 -4.88 22.56 4.91
C SER A 309 -4.14 22.39 3.59
N VAL A 310 -3.28 21.37 3.53
CA VAL A 310 -2.54 20.96 2.33
C VAL A 310 -2.70 19.48 2.09
N LEU A 311 -2.69 19.08 0.82
CA LEU A 311 -2.76 17.68 0.41
C LEU A 311 -1.36 17.06 0.44
N ARG A 312 -1.14 16.08 1.32
CA ARG A 312 0.05 15.24 1.25
C ARG A 312 -0.15 14.14 0.22
N ILE A 313 0.68 14.14 -0.81
CA ILE A 313 0.70 13.10 -1.85
C ILE A 313 2.04 12.35 -1.83
N CYS A 314 1.99 11.04 -2.09
CA CYS A 314 3.18 10.17 -2.08
C CYS A 314 3.36 9.48 -3.43
N THR A 315 4.59 9.12 -3.76
CA THR A 315 5.02 8.56 -5.06
C THR A 315 4.19 7.37 -5.49
N ASN A 316 3.96 6.38 -4.61
CA ASN A 316 3.26 5.15 -4.97
C ASN A 316 1.78 5.38 -5.31
N ASN A 317 1.25 6.51 -4.83
CA ASN A 317 -0.13 6.94 -4.93
C ASN A 317 -0.38 7.93 -6.07
N VAL A 318 0.66 8.30 -6.82
CA VAL A 318 0.58 9.21 -7.96
C VAL A 318 0.96 8.49 -9.24
N ARG A 319 0.12 8.58 -10.27
CA ARG A 319 0.39 8.00 -11.60
C ARG A 319 0.16 8.98 -12.72
N LYS A 320 1.12 9.04 -13.64
CA LYS A 320 0.97 9.63 -14.97
C LYS A 320 0.65 8.51 -15.94
N ARG A 321 -0.57 8.47 -16.48
CA ARG A 321 -0.99 7.49 -17.50
C ARG A 321 -0.88 8.12 -18.88
N LYS A 322 -0.61 7.34 -19.93
CA LYS A 322 -0.65 7.85 -21.31
C LYS A 322 -2.02 8.44 -21.68
N SER A 323 -3.11 7.90 -21.12
CA SER A 323 -4.46 8.43 -21.27
C SER A 323 -4.75 9.67 -20.42
N SER A 324 -3.83 10.11 -19.54
CA SER A 324 -4.12 11.18 -18.59
C SER A 324 -4.38 12.51 -19.29
N THR A 325 -3.78 12.79 -20.45
CA THR A 325 -4.08 13.98 -21.26
C THR A 325 -5.57 14.09 -21.61
N ALA A 326 -6.21 12.98 -21.96
CA ALA A 326 -7.64 12.90 -22.28
C ALA A 326 -8.53 12.62 -21.04
N ALA A 327 -7.94 12.32 -19.87
CA ALA A 327 -8.72 12.00 -18.68
C ALA A 327 -9.52 13.21 -18.19
N ARG A 328 -10.75 12.94 -17.73
CA ARG A 328 -11.63 13.94 -17.11
C ARG A 328 -11.13 14.24 -15.70
N LEU A 329 -10.95 15.52 -15.38
CA LEU A 329 -10.57 15.97 -14.03
C LEU A 329 -11.67 15.64 -13.01
N GLY A 330 -11.27 15.50 -11.75
CA GLY A 330 -12.15 15.19 -10.63
C GLY A 330 -12.19 13.71 -10.26
N ILE A 331 -13.19 13.34 -9.45
CA ILE A 331 -13.33 12.00 -8.88
C ILE A 331 -13.48 10.93 -9.96
N GLN A 332 -12.79 9.81 -9.77
CA GLN A 332 -12.87 8.64 -10.65
C GLN A 332 -13.68 7.53 -9.99
N ARG A 333 -14.49 6.82 -10.78
CA ARG A 333 -15.34 5.72 -10.30
C ARG A 333 -14.52 4.48 -9.93
N ALA A 334 -13.53 4.14 -10.75
CA ALA A 334 -12.68 2.99 -10.51
C ALA A 334 -11.59 3.33 -9.50
N PRO A 335 -11.30 2.50 -8.48
CA PRO A 335 -10.18 2.73 -7.59
C PRO A 335 -8.86 2.68 -8.36
N LEU A 336 -7.86 3.39 -7.86
CA LEU A 336 -6.50 3.22 -8.35
C LEU A 336 -5.96 1.90 -7.79
N CYS A 337 -5.61 0.96 -8.66
CA CYS A 337 -4.99 -0.30 -8.25
C CYS A 337 -3.61 -0.49 -8.89
N SER A 338 -2.71 -1.17 -8.18
CA SER A 338 -1.45 -1.67 -8.73
C SER A 338 -1.56 -3.14 -9.09
N ASN A 339 -1.07 -3.47 -10.29
CA ASN A 339 -0.98 -4.86 -10.75
C ASN A 339 0.48 -5.34 -10.84
N SER A 340 1.43 -4.41 -10.73
CA SER A 340 2.86 -4.70 -10.81
C SER A 340 3.57 -4.01 -9.65
N LEU A 341 4.43 -4.76 -8.97
CA LEU A 341 5.28 -4.33 -7.87
C LEU A 341 6.56 -3.64 -8.37
N LYS A 342 6.95 -3.84 -9.64
CA LYS A 342 8.12 -3.15 -10.25
C LYS A 342 7.99 -1.62 -10.23
N TRP A 343 6.75 -1.12 -10.29
CA TRP A 343 6.46 0.33 -10.25
C TRP A 343 6.36 0.91 -8.85
N VAL A 344 6.32 0.05 -7.84
CA VAL A 344 6.29 0.47 -6.44
C VAL A 344 7.70 0.88 -6.04
N ARG A 345 7.83 2.03 -5.40
CA ARG A 345 9.08 2.55 -4.88
C ARG A 345 9.12 2.39 -3.38
N ASP A 346 10.23 1.86 -2.90
CA ASP A 346 10.56 1.85 -1.48
C ASP A 346 10.60 3.27 -0.95
N ASP A 347 10.06 3.48 0.25
CA ASP A 347 9.92 4.78 0.91
C ASP A 347 9.02 5.79 0.17
N GLY A 348 8.34 5.38 -0.92
CA GLY A 348 7.38 6.19 -1.70
C GLY A 348 5.98 6.28 -1.09
N GLY A 349 5.86 6.02 0.22
CA GLY A 349 4.60 5.96 0.97
C GLY A 349 3.77 4.69 0.70
N GLN A 350 2.58 4.64 1.32
CA GLN A 350 1.64 3.54 1.17
C GLN A 350 1.27 3.30 -0.30
N CYS A 351 1.18 2.04 -0.71
CA CYS A 351 0.70 1.68 -2.04
C CYS A 351 -0.83 1.81 -2.14
N PRO A 352 -1.35 2.12 -3.34
CA PRO A 352 -2.76 1.89 -3.64
C PRO A 352 -3.07 0.39 -3.55
N ALA A 353 -4.36 0.05 -3.61
CA ALA A 353 -4.80 -1.35 -3.56
C ALA A 353 -4.04 -2.19 -4.61
N THR A 354 -3.30 -3.21 -4.17
CA THR A 354 -2.33 -3.91 -5.01
C THR A 354 -2.69 -5.38 -5.12
N TYR A 355 -2.92 -5.86 -6.34
CA TYR A 355 -3.12 -7.28 -6.63
C TYR A 355 -1.77 -7.98 -6.72
N ALA A 356 -1.61 -9.02 -5.92
CA ALA A 356 -0.40 -9.81 -5.86
C ALA A 356 -0.73 -11.30 -5.74
N VAL A 357 0.18 -12.14 -6.18
CA VAL A 357 0.13 -13.60 -6.06
C VAL A 357 1.06 -14.01 -4.93
N ILE A 358 0.60 -14.90 -4.06
CA ILE A 358 1.47 -15.50 -3.03
C ILE A 358 2.37 -16.53 -3.70
N LEU A 359 3.67 -16.30 -3.70
CA LEU A 359 4.67 -17.27 -4.17
C LEU A 359 5.06 -18.26 -3.08
N ARG A 360 5.26 -17.77 -1.86
CA ARG A 360 5.61 -18.58 -0.68
C ARG A 360 4.89 -18.06 0.55
N SER A 361 4.37 -18.98 1.36
CA SER A 361 3.89 -18.68 2.71
C SER A 361 4.87 -19.27 3.72
N TYR A 362 5.42 -18.41 4.58
CA TYR A 362 6.35 -18.83 5.62
C TYR A 362 5.63 -19.14 6.94
N PRO A 363 6.21 -19.99 7.81
CA PRO A 363 5.64 -20.28 9.12
C PRO A 363 5.53 -19.02 9.97
N LEU A 364 4.55 -19.01 10.87
CA LEU A 364 4.40 -17.97 11.88
C LEU A 364 5.62 -17.97 12.81
N PHE A 365 6.14 -16.80 13.12
CA PHE A 365 7.16 -16.61 14.15
C PHE A 365 6.84 -15.41 15.02
N TYR A 366 7.58 -15.27 16.12
CA TYR A 366 7.41 -14.23 17.11
C TYR A 366 8.64 -13.33 17.13
N MET A 367 8.40 -12.04 17.29
CA MET A 367 9.43 -11.01 17.38
C MET A 367 9.23 -10.27 18.69
N GLU A 368 10.25 -10.30 19.53
CA GLU A 368 10.29 -9.54 20.77
C GLU A 368 11.19 -8.33 20.63
N ARG A 369 10.73 -7.18 21.13
CA ARG A 369 11.57 -6.00 21.37
C ARG A 369 12.17 -6.11 22.76
N VAL A 370 13.49 -6.11 22.83
CA VAL A 370 14.24 -6.15 24.09
C VAL A 370 14.90 -4.79 24.29
N ASP A 371 14.48 -4.09 25.34
CA ASP A 371 15.08 -2.83 25.74
C ASP A 371 16.26 -3.15 26.66
N ARG A 372 17.49 -3.09 26.14
CA ARG A 372 18.69 -3.11 26.98
C ARG A 372 18.85 -1.70 27.54
N GLY A 373 18.42 -1.46 28.77
CA GLY A 373 18.42 -0.15 29.43
C GLY A 373 19.81 0.45 29.66
N HIS A 374 20.57 0.76 28.61
CA HIS A 374 21.79 1.54 28.71
C HIS A 374 21.48 3.04 28.58
N ALA A 375 21.70 3.75 29.69
CA ALA A 375 21.40 5.16 29.89
C ALA A 375 22.36 6.15 29.18
N ASN A 376 22.80 5.83 27.96
CA ASN A 376 23.53 6.78 27.11
C ASN A 376 22.69 7.04 25.85
N GLU A 377 22.18 8.28 25.72
CA GLU A 377 21.20 8.73 24.72
C GLU A 377 21.62 8.56 23.24
N GLN A 378 22.82 8.04 22.97
CA GLN A 378 23.38 7.91 21.62
C GLN A 378 23.35 6.49 21.04
N ASP A 379 23.15 5.43 21.85
CA ASP A 379 23.12 4.03 21.40
C ASP A 379 21.89 3.25 21.92
N ASN A 380 20.71 3.85 21.79
CA ASN A 380 19.43 3.17 22.08
C ASN A 380 19.06 2.18 20.94
N ALA A 381 19.97 1.27 20.60
CA ALA A 381 19.79 0.26 19.57
C ALA A 381 18.86 -0.84 20.10
N LEU A 382 17.55 -0.66 19.86
CA LEU A 382 16.53 -1.67 20.12
C LEU A 382 16.95 -3.03 19.54
N GLU A 383 17.14 -4.02 20.41
CA GLU A 383 17.46 -5.37 19.98
C GLU A 383 16.17 -6.15 19.70
N TYR A 384 16.17 -6.92 18.62
CA TYR A 384 15.03 -7.76 18.24
C TYR A 384 15.41 -9.23 18.35
N VAL A 385 14.67 -9.98 19.17
CA VAL A 385 14.81 -11.42 19.28
C VAL A 385 13.70 -12.10 18.50
N PHE A 386 14.07 -13.00 17.59
CA PHE A 386 13.14 -13.77 16.77
C PHE A 386 13.04 -15.21 17.29
N ARG A 387 11.82 -15.70 17.52
CA ARG A 387 11.55 -17.04 18.04
C ARG A 387 10.49 -17.76 17.22
N ARG A 388 10.66 -19.06 17.04
CA ARG A 388 9.62 -19.96 16.52
C ARG A 388 8.55 -20.17 17.59
N GLU A 389 7.44 -20.77 17.20
CA GLU A 389 6.33 -21.10 18.11
C GLU A 389 6.78 -21.91 19.34
N ASP A 390 7.59 -22.96 19.15
CA ASP A 390 8.08 -23.79 20.26
C ASP A 390 8.97 -23.00 21.23
N ALA A 391 9.92 -22.22 20.71
CA ALA A 391 10.84 -21.42 21.51
C ALA A 391 10.13 -20.26 22.22
N GLU A 392 9.11 -19.65 21.58
CA GLU A 392 8.30 -18.62 22.22
C GLU A 392 7.40 -19.21 23.32
N PHE A 393 6.86 -20.41 23.12
CA PHE A 393 6.11 -21.11 24.16
C PHE A 393 6.97 -21.30 25.42
N GLU A 394 8.19 -21.79 25.25
CA GLU A 394 9.14 -21.97 26.35
C GLU A 394 9.51 -20.64 27.00
N ALA A 395 9.88 -19.62 26.21
CA ALA A 395 10.20 -18.29 26.72
C ALA A 395 9.03 -17.63 27.47
N ARG A 396 7.80 -17.86 27.01
CA ARG A 396 6.58 -17.42 27.69
C ARG A 396 6.40 -18.16 29.01
N SER A 397 6.52 -19.47 29.03
CA SER A 397 6.42 -20.27 30.26
C SER A 397 7.46 -19.86 31.31
N THR A 398 8.73 -19.69 30.90
CA THR A 398 9.78 -19.23 31.82
C THR A 398 9.50 -17.83 32.33
N HIS A 399 8.98 -16.94 31.48
CA HIS A 399 8.63 -15.58 31.90
C HIS A 399 7.44 -15.57 32.86
N GLU A 400 6.40 -16.33 32.57
CA GLU A 400 5.24 -16.50 33.46
C GLU A 400 5.64 -17.08 34.83
N GLU A 401 6.60 -18.00 34.85
CA GLU A 401 7.14 -18.58 36.08
C GLU A 401 7.94 -17.53 36.88
N ILE A 402 8.84 -16.79 36.24
CA ILE A 402 9.56 -15.67 36.86
C ILE A 402 8.58 -14.62 37.41
N TRP A 403 7.54 -14.27 36.64
CA TRP A 403 6.47 -13.38 37.08
C TRP A 403 5.75 -13.91 38.30
N ARG A 404 5.37 -15.20 38.29
CA ARG A 404 4.69 -15.84 39.41
C ARG A 404 5.54 -15.84 40.68
N GLN A 405 6.85 -16.04 40.56
CA GLN A 405 7.78 -15.99 41.69
C GLN A 405 7.97 -14.56 42.24
N ARG A 406 7.95 -13.54 41.37
CA ARG A 406 8.15 -12.13 41.76
C ARG A 406 6.88 -11.43 42.25
N LEU A 407 5.69 -11.90 41.84
CA LEU A 407 4.38 -11.33 42.19
C LEU A 407 4.17 -11.16 43.72
N PRO A 408 4.45 -12.16 44.57
CA PRO A 408 4.32 -12.01 46.02
C PRO A 408 5.25 -10.94 46.62
N ALA A 409 6.51 -10.88 46.16
CA ALA A 409 7.50 -9.92 46.64
C ALA A 409 7.13 -8.47 46.25
N ALA A 410 6.55 -8.27 45.07
CA ALA A 410 6.03 -6.98 44.62
C ALA A 410 4.76 -6.56 45.38
N ALA A 411 3.88 -7.52 45.71
CA ALA A 411 2.64 -7.26 46.45
C ALA A 411 2.87 -6.97 47.95
N GLU A 412 3.91 -7.57 48.56
CA GLU A 412 4.24 -7.36 49.97
C GLU A 412 4.90 -6.01 50.27
N GLY A 413 5.24 -5.20 49.26
CA GLY A 413 5.83 -3.87 49.48
C GLY A 413 7.08 -3.90 50.37
N LYS A 414 7.80 -5.03 50.42
CA LYS A 414 9.05 -5.13 51.17
C LYS A 414 10.10 -4.33 50.43
N ARG A 415 10.22 -3.06 50.81
CA ARG A 415 11.50 -2.34 50.74
C ARG A 415 12.52 -3.18 51.50
N THR A 416 13.18 -4.12 50.83
CA THR A 416 14.44 -4.66 51.33
C THR A 416 15.39 -3.48 51.38
N LYS A 417 15.54 -2.88 52.57
CA LYS A 417 16.69 -2.05 52.90
C LYS A 417 17.92 -2.93 52.79
N VAL A 418 18.47 -3.06 51.59
CA VAL A 418 19.89 -3.35 51.45
C VAL A 418 20.59 -2.07 51.85
N CYS A 419 21.32 -2.13 52.96
CA CYS A 419 22.15 -1.02 53.40
C CYS A 419 23.19 -0.74 52.31
N GLY A 420 23.00 0.34 51.55
CA GLY A 420 23.92 0.82 50.52
C GLY A 420 23.59 0.32 49.11
N GLY A 421 22.79 1.10 48.38
CA GLY A 421 22.48 0.89 46.97
C GLY A 421 21.12 1.48 46.63
N HIS A 422 21.03 2.26 45.56
CA HIS A 422 19.78 2.86 45.08
C HIS A 422 18.69 1.78 45.00
N GLY A 423 17.53 2.04 45.63
CA GLY A 423 16.40 1.12 45.59
C GLY A 423 15.79 1.12 44.20
N ASP A 424 16.22 0.18 43.35
CA ASP A 424 15.52 -0.13 42.12
C ASP A 424 14.17 -0.75 42.49
N GLU A 425 13.07 -0.05 42.15
CA GLU A 425 11.75 -0.67 42.12
C GLU A 425 11.82 -1.91 41.22
N ILE A 426 11.40 -3.06 41.73
CA ILE A 426 11.32 -4.31 40.95
C ILE A 426 10.13 -4.18 39.98
N GLU A 427 10.30 -3.37 38.94
CA GLU A 427 9.34 -3.29 37.84
C GLU A 427 9.59 -4.49 36.92
N VAL A 428 8.82 -5.55 37.11
CA VAL A 428 8.83 -6.68 36.15
C VAL A 428 8.17 -6.17 34.87
N GLN A 429 8.98 -5.78 33.89
CA GLN A 429 8.48 -5.29 32.62
C GLN A 429 7.78 -6.40 31.83
N ARG A 430 6.65 -6.05 31.20
CA ARG A 430 5.96 -6.95 30.27
C ARG A 430 6.77 -7.09 28.98
N ARG A 431 6.96 -8.33 28.51
CA ARG A 431 7.61 -8.60 27.22
C ARG A 431 6.81 -7.98 26.07
N SER A 432 7.51 -7.29 25.18
CA SER A 432 6.93 -6.68 23.98
C SER A 432 7.04 -7.63 22.79
N VAL A 433 6.14 -8.62 22.74
CA VAL A 433 6.15 -9.68 21.72
C VAL A 433 5.06 -9.43 20.66
N SER A 434 5.41 -9.59 19.39
CA SER A 434 4.49 -9.54 18.25
C SER A 434 4.58 -10.81 17.43
N SER A 435 3.45 -11.33 16.97
CA SER A 435 3.45 -12.42 16.00
C SER A 435 3.64 -11.86 14.58
N VAL A 436 4.32 -12.61 13.72
CA VAL A 436 4.71 -12.16 12.38
C VAL A 436 4.43 -13.27 11.38
N ASN A 437 3.61 -12.96 10.38
CA ASN A 437 3.48 -13.76 9.17
C ASN A 437 4.32 -13.12 8.07
N GLU A 438 5.12 -13.93 7.38
CA GLU A 438 5.84 -13.52 6.19
C GLU A 438 5.30 -14.25 4.97
N VAL A 439 5.10 -13.49 3.89
CA VAL A 439 4.76 -14.04 2.58
C VAL A 439 5.65 -13.44 1.51
N LEU A 440 6.13 -14.28 0.60
CA LEU A 440 6.77 -13.84 -0.63
C LEU A 440 5.70 -13.63 -1.68
N ILE A 441 5.62 -12.44 -2.26
CA ILE A 441 4.60 -12.08 -3.25
C ILE A 441 5.22 -11.58 -4.55
N CYS A 442 4.43 -11.63 -5.62
CA CYS A 442 4.72 -11.00 -6.91
C CYS A 442 3.49 -10.24 -7.40
N GLY A 443 3.67 -9.17 -8.19
CA GLY A 443 2.54 -8.50 -8.82
C GLY A 443 1.85 -9.41 -9.84
N ILE A 444 0.53 -9.30 -9.98
CA ILE A 444 -0.22 -10.14 -10.94
C ILE A 444 0.19 -9.95 -12.41
N ALA A 445 0.76 -8.79 -12.74
CA ALA A 445 1.27 -8.47 -14.08
C ALA A 445 2.80 -8.62 -14.18
N ASP A 446 3.47 -9.05 -13.11
CA ASP A 446 4.90 -9.26 -13.11
C ASP A 446 5.24 -10.73 -13.37
N ASP A 447 6.42 -10.97 -13.94
CA ASP A 447 6.96 -12.31 -14.09
C ASP A 447 7.41 -12.86 -12.71
N PRO A 448 6.84 -13.97 -12.22
CA PRO A 448 7.28 -14.57 -10.96
C PRO A 448 8.72 -15.08 -11.01
N LEU A 449 9.30 -15.38 -12.18
CA LEU A 449 10.72 -15.80 -12.33
C LEU A 449 11.70 -14.65 -12.11
N ASP A 450 11.26 -13.40 -12.28
CA ASP A 450 12.07 -12.23 -12.02
C ASP A 450 12.21 -11.98 -10.51
N GLN A 451 13.40 -12.25 -9.96
CA GLN A 451 13.71 -12.04 -8.55
C GLN A 451 13.48 -10.58 -8.11
N SER A 452 13.69 -9.61 -9.00
CA SER A 452 13.50 -8.19 -8.70
C SER A 452 12.03 -7.82 -8.53
N ALA A 453 11.10 -8.61 -9.10
CA ALA A 453 9.66 -8.41 -8.95
C ALA A 453 9.11 -9.02 -7.65
N ARG A 454 9.85 -9.97 -7.05
CA ARG A 454 9.46 -10.61 -5.79
C ARG A 454 9.67 -9.66 -4.63
N LYS A 455 8.71 -9.65 -3.71
CA LYS A 455 8.76 -8.83 -2.50
C LYS A 455 8.31 -9.65 -1.31
N LEU A 456 9.12 -9.62 -0.26
CA LEU A 456 8.79 -10.24 1.02
C LEU A 456 7.99 -9.26 1.87
N VAL A 457 6.77 -9.65 2.27
CA VAL A 457 5.86 -8.82 3.05
C VAL A 457 5.67 -9.41 4.44
N ARG A 458 5.88 -8.58 5.47
CA ARG A 458 5.60 -8.88 6.88
C ARG A 458 4.23 -8.36 7.30
N ILE A 459 3.43 -9.23 7.90
CA ILE A 459 2.13 -8.91 8.48
C ILE A 459 2.22 -9.19 9.97
N TYR A 460 2.06 -8.15 10.77
CA TYR A 460 2.18 -8.23 12.22
C TYR A 460 0.82 -8.50 12.86
N ASN A 461 0.79 -9.36 13.86
CA ASN A 461 -0.38 -9.67 14.69
C ASN A 461 -1.62 -10.04 13.87
N SER A 462 -1.43 -10.90 12.85
CA SER A 462 -2.49 -11.37 11.96
C SER A 462 -3.50 -12.23 12.72
N THR A 463 -4.79 -12.03 12.45
CA THR A 463 -5.86 -12.90 12.97
C THR A 463 -5.80 -14.29 12.33
N GLU A 464 -6.41 -15.30 12.96
CA GLU A 464 -6.45 -16.67 12.43
C GLU A 464 -7.04 -16.74 11.02
N ASP A 465 -8.08 -15.93 10.72
CA ASP A 465 -8.66 -15.83 9.37
C ASP A 465 -7.65 -15.33 8.34
N VAL A 466 -6.91 -14.27 8.66
CA VAL A 466 -5.87 -13.73 7.78
C VAL A 466 -4.76 -14.76 7.62
N GLN A 467 -4.35 -15.46 8.68
CA GLN A 467 -3.36 -16.53 8.61
C GLN A 467 -3.82 -17.67 7.71
N ALA A 468 -5.08 -18.09 7.80
CA ALA A 468 -5.66 -19.10 6.92
C ALA A 468 -5.65 -18.66 5.46
N ASN A 469 -5.95 -17.38 5.20
CA ASN A 469 -5.93 -16.79 3.86
C ASN A 469 -4.52 -16.71 3.26
N LEU A 470 -3.49 -16.51 4.07
CA LEU A 470 -2.10 -16.41 3.62
C LEU A 470 -1.47 -17.76 3.26
N ARG A 471 -2.04 -18.88 3.73
CA ARG A 471 -1.53 -20.24 3.46
C ARG A 471 -1.70 -20.68 2.00
N GLY A 472 -2.57 -20.03 1.25
CA GLY A 472 -2.82 -20.34 -0.16
C GLY A 472 -1.68 -19.87 -1.07
N GLU A 473 -0.59 -20.63 -1.16
CA GLU A 473 0.41 -20.43 -2.22
C GLU A 473 -0.26 -20.51 -3.60
N GLY A 474 0.19 -19.69 -4.56
CA GLY A 474 -0.43 -19.49 -5.88
C GLY A 474 -1.75 -18.70 -5.88
N GLN A 475 -2.31 -18.36 -4.71
CA GLN A 475 -3.54 -17.58 -4.62
C GLN A 475 -3.29 -16.09 -4.86
N VAL A 476 -4.27 -15.42 -5.47
CA VAL A 476 -4.28 -13.96 -5.59
C VAL A 476 -4.82 -13.33 -4.31
N ILE A 477 -4.10 -12.32 -3.83
CA ILE A 477 -4.49 -11.46 -2.71
C ILE A 477 -4.50 -10.00 -3.17
N LEU A 478 -5.45 -9.25 -2.65
CA LEU A 478 -5.48 -7.80 -2.74
C LEU A 478 -4.93 -7.21 -1.44
N PHE A 479 -3.82 -6.50 -1.53
CA PHE A 479 -3.27 -5.71 -0.44
C PHE A 479 -3.76 -4.26 -0.55
N ALA A 480 -4.71 -3.86 0.31
CA ALA A 480 -5.22 -2.48 0.38
C ALA A 480 -4.31 -1.53 1.18
N ASN A 481 -3.38 -2.07 1.97
CA ASN A 481 -2.56 -1.29 2.90
C ASN A 481 -1.11 -1.78 2.96
N LEU A 482 -0.47 -1.82 1.79
CA LEU A 482 0.92 -2.24 1.62
C LEU A 482 1.88 -1.06 1.79
N TRP A 483 2.93 -1.24 2.58
CA TRP A 483 3.93 -0.23 2.92
C TRP A 483 5.32 -0.71 2.51
N PRO A 484 5.85 -0.22 1.39
CA PRO A 484 7.19 -0.55 0.92
C PRO A 484 8.24 0.32 1.63
N LYS A 485 9.21 -0.31 2.29
CA LYS A 485 10.45 0.31 2.77
C LYS A 485 11.63 -0.50 2.27
N LYS A 486 12.78 0.14 2.06
CA LYS A 486 13.98 -0.46 1.41
C LYS A 486 14.37 -1.84 1.94
N SER A 487 14.24 -2.06 3.25
CA SER A 487 14.62 -3.33 3.89
C SER A 487 13.43 -4.21 4.28
N ARG A 488 12.20 -3.69 4.22
CA ARG A 488 11.03 -4.37 4.80
C ARG A 488 9.73 -3.85 4.23
N TRP A 489 9.03 -4.69 3.50
CA TRP A 489 7.64 -4.39 3.15
C TRP A 489 6.72 -4.90 4.24
N THR A 490 5.72 -4.10 4.60
CA THR A 490 4.75 -4.46 5.64
C THR A 490 3.32 -4.25 5.15
N ALA A 491 2.40 -5.03 5.69
CA ALA A 491 0.98 -4.82 5.46
C ALA A 491 0.20 -4.95 6.77
N LYS A 492 -0.87 -4.16 6.90
CA LYS A 492 -1.80 -4.34 8.02
C LYS A 492 -2.71 -5.54 7.76
N PRO A 493 -3.06 -6.35 8.78
CA PRO A 493 -3.96 -7.48 8.64
C PRO A 493 -5.30 -7.12 7.98
N ASP A 494 -5.92 -6.00 8.38
CA ASP A 494 -7.20 -5.52 7.84
C ASP A 494 -7.13 -5.18 6.33
N GLY A 495 -5.93 -4.97 5.81
CA GLY A 495 -5.69 -4.67 4.40
C GLY A 495 -5.47 -5.89 3.53
N VAL A 496 -5.52 -7.11 4.08
CA VAL A 496 -5.33 -8.37 3.34
C VAL A 496 -6.68 -8.94 2.96
N ILE A 497 -7.01 -8.90 1.68
CA ILE A 497 -8.34 -9.27 1.17
C ILE A 497 -8.19 -10.38 0.12
N ILE A 498 -8.95 -11.46 0.24
CA ILE A 498 -9.10 -12.44 -0.84
C ILE A 498 -10.17 -11.94 -1.82
N PRO A 499 -9.83 -11.70 -3.09
CA PRO A 499 -10.82 -11.41 -4.10
C PRO A 499 -11.67 -12.66 -4.41
N ARG A 500 -12.99 -12.58 -4.19
CA ARG A 500 -13.93 -13.70 -4.39
C ARG A 500 -14.04 -14.23 -5.84
N ARG A 501 -13.46 -13.56 -6.84
CA ARG A 501 -13.66 -13.83 -8.27
C ARG A 501 -12.38 -14.05 -9.08
N ILE A 502 -11.21 -14.08 -8.43
CA ILE A 502 -9.93 -14.19 -9.12
C ILE A 502 -9.16 -15.34 -8.49
N THR A 503 -9.38 -16.55 -9.00
CA THR A 503 -8.60 -17.74 -8.67
C THR A 503 -7.77 -18.12 -9.87
N PHE A 504 -6.48 -17.78 -9.86
CA PHE A 504 -5.52 -18.30 -10.83
C PHE A 504 -4.99 -19.64 -10.30
N SER A 505 -5.78 -20.70 -10.43
CA SER A 505 -5.32 -22.06 -10.08
C SER A 505 -4.09 -22.49 -10.90
N ASN A 506 -3.89 -21.88 -12.08
CA ASN A 506 -2.85 -22.27 -13.04
C ASN A 506 -1.49 -21.57 -12.84
N LEU A 507 -1.34 -20.64 -11.88
CA LEU A 507 -0.03 -20.05 -11.56
C LEU A 507 0.79 -20.94 -10.61
N TYR A 508 0.15 -21.83 -9.85
CA TYR A 508 0.84 -22.71 -8.90
C TYR A 508 1.84 -23.65 -9.58
N SER A 509 1.49 -24.15 -10.78
CA SER A 509 2.37 -25.03 -11.57
C SER A 509 3.61 -24.32 -12.11
N GLN A 510 3.61 -22.98 -12.12
CA GLN A 510 4.73 -22.18 -12.64
C GLN A 510 5.83 -21.94 -11.61
N TYR A 511 5.59 -22.23 -10.32
CA TYR A 511 6.57 -21.96 -9.26
C TYR A 511 6.56 -22.99 -8.11
N PRO A 512 6.78 -24.29 -8.41
CA PRO A 512 6.81 -25.32 -7.38
C PRO A 512 7.93 -25.06 -6.35
N ARG A 513 7.75 -25.60 -5.14
CA ARG A 513 8.83 -25.68 -4.15
C ARG A 513 9.96 -26.56 -4.72
N SER A 514 11.20 -26.09 -4.63
CA SER A 514 12.36 -26.88 -5.04
C SER A 514 12.59 -27.96 -4.00
N ILE A 515 12.28 -29.21 -4.33
CA ILE A 515 12.54 -30.35 -3.44
C ILE A 515 13.86 -30.98 -3.88
N CYS A 516 14.84 -31.01 -2.98
CA CYS A 516 16.21 -31.43 -3.28
C CYS A 516 16.65 -32.60 -2.38
N SER A 517 17.31 -33.58 -2.99
CA SER A 517 18.17 -34.56 -2.33
C SER A 517 19.54 -33.93 -2.01
N ILE A 518 20.35 -34.55 -1.14
CA ILE A 518 21.71 -34.05 -0.86
C ILE A 518 22.57 -34.13 -2.13
N VAL A 519 22.36 -35.15 -2.95
CA VAL A 519 23.03 -35.32 -4.25
C VAL A 519 22.68 -34.18 -5.21
N ASP A 520 21.41 -33.76 -5.26
CA ASP A 520 21.01 -32.60 -6.08
C ASP A 520 21.73 -31.34 -5.61
N LEU A 521 21.90 -31.16 -4.29
CA LEU A 521 22.62 -30.01 -3.74
C LEU A 521 24.13 -30.06 -4.04
N GLN A 522 24.73 -31.25 -4.15
CA GLN A 522 26.13 -31.45 -4.52
C GLN A 522 26.40 -31.23 -6.02
N SER A 523 25.40 -31.46 -6.87
CA SER A 523 25.51 -31.27 -8.33
C SER A 523 25.80 -29.81 -8.75
N GLY A 524 25.76 -28.85 -7.81
CA GLY A 524 26.05 -27.44 -8.07
C GLY A 524 24.91 -26.68 -8.76
N THR A 525 23.72 -27.28 -8.89
CA THR A 525 22.55 -26.64 -9.51
C THR A 525 21.91 -25.54 -8.65
N GLN A 526 22.19 -25.52 -7.34
CA GLN A 526 21.67 -24.52 -6.40
C GLN A 526 22.59 -23.31 -6.24
N VAL A 527 21.98 -22.14 -6.20
CA VAL A 527 22.69 -20.87 -5.94
C VAL A 527 22.67 -20.57 -4.45
N ALA A 528 23.81 -20.16 -3.89
CA ALA A 528 23.93 -19.72 -2.50
C ALA A 528 22.83 -18.70 -2.15
N GLY A 529 22.14 -18.95 -1.05
CA GLY A 529 21.04 -18.11 -0.57
C GLY A 529 19.64 -18.52 -1.05
N MET A 530 19.52 -19.44 -2.01
CA MET A 530 18.23 -20.00 -2.42
C MET A 530 17.63 -20.91 -1.35
N GLU A 531 16.29 -20.92 -1.30
CA GLU A 531 15.53 -21.76 -0.38
C GLU A 531 15.14 -23.09 -1.05
N PHE A 532 15.37 -24.20 -0.36
CA PHE A 532 14.94 -25.54 -0.79
C PHE A 532 14.15 -26.26 0.32
N ASP A 533 13.42 -27.28 -0.10
CA ASP A 533 12.72 -28.23 0.76
C ASP A 533 13.32 -29.64 0.55
N GLY A 534 13.19 -30.53 1.53
CA GLY A 534 13.68 -31.90 1.43
C GLY A 534 13.29 -32.75 2.63
N ALA A 535 13.52 -34.05 2.55
CA ALA A 535 13.32 -34.96 3.68
C ALA A 535 14.58 -35.75 3.93
N PHE A 536 15.01 -35.79 5.19
CA PHE A 536 16.31 -36.30 5.57
C PHE A 536 16.24 -37.09 6.87
N ILE A 537 17.15 -38.03 7.02
CA ILE A 537 17.43 -38.80 8.23
C ILE A 537 18.31 -37.95 9.14
N ALA A 538 17.86 -37.67 10.36
CA ALA A 538 18.68 -36.95 11.33
C ALA A 538 19.74 -37.88 11.96
N LEU A 539 21.01 -37.48 11.89
CA LEU A 539 22.14 -38.26 12.40
C LEU A 539 22.58 -37.77 13.79
N HIS A 540 22.86 -36.47 13.89
CA HIS A 540 23.41 -35.88 15.09
C HIS A 540 23.10 -34.38 15.18
N VAL A 541 22.99 -33.86 16.40
CA VAL A 541 22.90 -32.42 16.67
C VAL A 541 24.01 -32.09 17.66
N SER A 542 24.92 -31.21 17.26
CA SER A 542 26.11 -30.88 18.04
C SER A 542 25.76 -30.10 19.32
N SER A 543 26.68 -30.07 20.27
CA SER A 543 26.70 -29.00 21.28
C SER A 543 26.89 -27.63 20.60
N PRO A 544 26.54 -26.52 21.27
CA PRO A 544 26.90 -25.20 20.77
C PRO A 544 28.42 -25.10 20.66
N THR A 545 28.92 -24.37 19.67
CA THR A 545 30.36 -24.07 19.54
C THR A 545 30.88 -23.33 20.77
N ASP A 546 32.19 -23.33 21.01
CA ASP A 546 32.80 -22.63 22.16
C ASP A 546 32.45 -21.13 22.24
N ALA A 547 32.23 -20.49 21.08
CA ALA A 547 31.74 -19.11 21.00
C ALA A 547 30.26 -18.93 21.40
N GLY A 548 29.52 -20.01 21.65
CA GLY A 548 28.10 -20.00 22.02
C GLY A 548 27.11 -19.58 20.93
N ASP A 549 27.59 -19.17 19.75
CA ASP A 549 26.76 -18.49 18.74
C ASP A 549 26.15 -19.40 17.68
N ARG A 550 26.65 -20.62 17.52
CA ARG A 550 26.22 -21.55 16.46
C ARG A 550 26.11 -22.97 16.97
N ARG A 551 25.23 -23.73 16.33
CA ARG A 551 25.05 -25.17 16.54
C ARG A 551 24.77 -25.83 15.20
N PHE A 552 25.19 -27.07 14.99
CA PHE A 552 24.96 -27.79 13.74
C PHE A 552 24.04 -29.00 13.94
N ALA A 553 23.13 -29.22 13.00
CA ALA A 553 22.38 -30.46 12.86
C ALA A 553 22.79 -31.16 11.56
N TYR A 554 23.13 -32.44 11.66
CA TYR A 554 23.65 -33.24 10.57
C TYR A 554 22.61 -34.23 10.08
N PHE A 555 22.46 -34.30 8.76
CA PHE A 555 21.46 -35.12 8.09
C PHE A 555 22.03 -35.93 6.92
N ALA A 556 21.38 -37.04 6.59
CA ALA A 556 21.60 -37.84 5.38
C ALA A 556 20.25 -38.03 4.64
N ASP A 557 20.23 -38.36 3.35
CA ASP A 557 18.97 -38.76 2.67
C ASP A 557 18.94 -40.24 2.28
N GLU A 558 20.04 -40.77 1.76
CA GLU A 558 20.19 -42.12 1.25
C GLU A 558 21.64 -42.58 1.47
N LEU A 559 21.81 -43.82 1.92
CA LEU A 559 23.12 -44.48 1.96
C LEU A 559 23.44 -45.06 0.58
N ARG A 560 24.15 -44.29 -0.24
CA ARG A 560 24.76 -44.74 -1.50
C ARG A 560 26.26 -45.03 -1.29
N SER A 561 26.94 -45.47 -2.34
CA SER A 561 28.40 -45.70 -2.34
C SER A 561 29.22 -44.45 -2.01
N GLU A 562 28.68 -43.25 -2.26
CA GLU A 562 29.24 -41.97 -1.82
C GLU A 562 28.45 -41.44 -0.61
N ILE A 563 29.15 -41.10 0.45
CA ILE A 563 28.55 -40.62 1.70
C ILE A 563 28.27 -39.13 1.57
N CYS A 564 26.99 -38.75 1.55
CA CYS A 564 26.57 -37.36 1.41
C CYS A 564 25.90 -36.87 2.70
N VAL A 565 26.53 -35.89 3.36
CA VAL A 565 26.02 -35.32 4.62
C VAL A 565 25.66 -33.85 4.44
N LEU A 566 24.50 -33.47 4.96
CA LEU A 566 24.03 -32.09 5.05
C LEU A 566 24.30 -31.56 6.46
N ALA A 567 25.13 -30.54 6.58
CA ALA A 567 25.34 -29.77 7.81
C ALA A 567 24.43 -28.52 7.79
N LEU A 568 23.48 -28.47 8.72
CA LEU A 568 22.55 -27.37 8.90
C LEU A 568 22.97 -26.48 10.06
N GLU A 569 23.41 -25.26 9.75
CA GLU A 569 23.71 -24.20 10.72
C GLU A 569 22.41 -23.74 11.41
N LEU A 570 22.34 -23.91 12.72
CA LEU A 570 21.34 -23.33 13.62
C LEU A 570 21.96 -22.10 14.30
N ALA A 571 21.25 -20.98 14.26
CA ALA A 571 21.72 -19.69 14.79
C ALA A 571 20.64 -18.98 15.61
N GLY A 572 21.05 -18.00 16.43
CA GLY A 572 20.14 -17.20 17.24
C GLY A 572 19.41 -18.03 18.30
N ALA A 573 18.08 -17.87 18.40
CA ALA A 573 17.28 -18.58 19.39
C ALA A 573 17.35 -20.11 19.28
N ASP A 574 17.57 -20.64 18.06
CA ASP A 574 17.63 -22.09 17.82
C ASP A 574 18.90 -22.73 18.40
N VAL A 575 19.93 -21.95 18.75
CA VAL A 575 21.13 -22.44 19.42
C VAL A 575 20.80 -22.95 20.81
N ASN A 576 19.99 -22.20 21.55
CA ASN A 576 19.60 -22.53 22.92
C ASN A 576 18.30 -23.35 22.96
N PHE A 577 17.35 -23.04 22.08
CA PHE A 577 16.03 -23.64 22.04
C PHE A 577 15.86 -24.49 20.78
N LEU A 578 16.39 -25.72 20.82
CA LEU A 578 16.24 -26.65 19.69
C LEU A 578 14.76 -26.87 19.36
N PRO A 579 14.38 -26.93 18.07
CA PRO A 579 13.06 -27.39 17.66
C PRO A 579 12.73 -28.76 18.29
N LYS A 580 11.49 -28.97 18.75
CA LYS A 580 11.08 -30.24 19.38
C LYS A 580 11.39 -31.45 18.51
N THR A 581 11.25 -31.31 17.20
CA THR A 581 11.55 -32.34 16.19
C THR A 581 13.02 -32.74 16.13
N LEU A 582 13.94 -31.84 16.51
CA LEU A 582 15.37 -32.16 16.63
C LEU A 582 15.74 -32.70 18.03
N ARG A 583 14.92 -32.42 19.05
CA ARG A 583 15.10 -32.99 20.41
C ARG A 583 14.66 -34.45 20.51
N THR A 584 13.88 -34.93 19.54
CA THR A 584 13.31 -36.29 19.57
C THR A 584 14.34 -37.37 19.23
N THR A 585 15.27 -37.60 20.16
CA THR A 585 15.78 -38.94 20.47
C THR A 585 14.98 -39.59 21.63
N ARG A 586 14.04 -38.86 22.26
CA ARG A 586 13.27 -39.31 23.44
C ARG A 586 12.13 -40.32 23.18
N TYR A 587 11.74 -40.60 21.93
CA TYR A 587 10.64 -41.54 21.60
C TYR A 587 11.11 -42.90 21.03
N GLY A 588 12.36 -43.30 21.30
CA GLY A 588 12.84 -44.66 21.01
C GLY A 588 13.19 -44.98 19.56
N ARG A 589 13.11 -44.03 18.61
CA ARG A 589 13.64 -44.20 17.25
C ARG A 589 15.07 -43.65 17.15
N LYS A 590 16.00 -44.52 16.74
CA LYS A 590 17.43 -44.21 16.62
C LYS A 590 17.74 -43.18 15.52
N PHE A 591 17.01 -43.24 14.40
CA PHE A 591 17.19 -42.38 13.22
C PHE A 591 15.85 -41.81 12.74
N PRO A 592 15.40 -40.64 13.22
CA PRO A 592 14.12 -40.07 12.81
C PRO A 592 14.23 -39.38 11.45
N VAL A 593 13.22 -39.58 10.59
CA VAL A 593 13.05 -38.80 9.35
C VAL A 593 12.39 -37.46 9.66
N ILE A 594 13.04 -36.40 9.18
CA ILE A 594 12.64 -35.00 9.35
C ILE A 594 12.54 -34.37 7.97
N ALA A 595 11.37 -33.82 7.66
CA ALA A 595 11.21 -32.95 6.51
C ALA A 595 11.60 -31.52 6.87
N LEU A 596 12.47 -30.93 6.06
CA LEU A 596 12.92 -29.56 6.17
C LEU A 596 12.27 -28.75 5.05
N GLN A 597 11.72 -27.57 5.38
CA GLN A 597 11.20 -26.63 4.39
C GLN A 597 11.81 -25.25 4.56
N ASN A 598 11.99 -24.52 3.47
CA ASN A 598 12.60 -23.18 3.43
C ASN A 598 14.00 -23.15 4.08
N VAL A 599 14.82 -24.15 3.79
CA VAL A 599 16.23 -24.19 4.20
C VAL A 599 17.04 -23.36 3.21
N GLN A 600 17.95 -22.52 3.72
CA GLN A 600 18.79 -21.71 2.85
C GLN A 600 20.08 -22.45 2.50
N TYR A 601 20.28 -22.77 1.23
CA TYR A 601 21.54 -23.36 0.76
C TYR A 601 22.68 -22.34 0.90
N GLN A 602 23.87 -22.77 1.32
CA GLN A 602 25.05 -21.89 1.39
C GLN A 602 26.13 -22.30 0.40
N ALA A 603 26.72 -23.48 0.58
CA ALA A 603 27.86 -23.91 -0.20
C ALA A 603 28.09 -25.42 -0.05
N ILE A 604 28.93 -25.98 -0.92
CA ILE A 604 29.53 -27.30 -0.72
C ILE A 604 30.91 -27.11 -0.12
N SER A 605 31.21 -27.81 0.97
CA SER A 605 32.54 -27.81 1.57
C SER A 605 33.39 -28.90 0.93
N GLY A 606 34.23 -28.51 -0.04
CA GLY A 606 35.17 -29.45 -0.68
C GLY A 606 36.28 -29.98 0.24
N LYS A 607 36.47 -29.38 1.43
CA LYS A 607 37.43 -29.87 2.45
C LYS A 607 36.83 -30.98 3.33
N HIS A 608 35.51 -30.98 3.50
CA HIS A 608 34.82 -31.79 4.50
C HIS A 608 33.79 -32.74 3.88
N ASP A 609 33.68 -32.75 2.54
CA ASP A 609 32.75 -33.55 1.74
C ASP A 609 31.29 -33.46 2.20
N LEU A 610 30.86 -32.25 2.56
CA LEU A 610 29.51 -32.00 3.07
C LEU A 610 28.84 -30.79 2.42
N VAL A 611 27.51 -30.82 2.39
CA VAL A 611 26.70 -29.68 1.97
C VAL A 611 26.42 -28.80 3.18
N HIS A 612 26.71 -27.51 3.06
CA HIS A 612 26.42 -26.52 4.10
C HIS A 612 25.13 -25.78 3.78
N ALA A 613 24.22 -25.75 4.75
CA ALA A 613 22.97 -25.02 4.68
C ALA A 613 22.68 -24.30 6.00
N LYS A 614 21.77 -23.34 5.98
CA LYS A 614 21.39 -22.55 7.14
C LYS A 614 19.90 -22.60 7.42
N ALA A 615 19.58 -22.87 8.68
CA ALA A 615 18.24 -22.69 9.19
C ALA A 615 18.01 -21.20 9.47
N THR A 616 16.96 -20.66 8.87
CA THR A 616 16.47 -19.31 9.18
C THR A 616 15.20 -19.42 10.03
N ILE A 617 14.69 -18.28 10.51
CA ILE A 617 13.40 -18.24 11.22
C ILE A 617 12.22 -18.76 10.38
N ARG A 618 12.38 -18.79 9.04
CA ARG A 618 11.39 -19.31 8.08
C ARG A 618 11.47 -20.81 7.87
N THR A 619 12.58 -21.43 8.26
CA THR A 619 12.78 -22.86 8.08
C THR A 619 11.76 -23.61 8.92
N SER A 620 11.13 -24.66 8.38
CA SER A 620 10.21 -25.51 9.16
C SER A 620 10.81 -26.90 9.34
N PHE A 621 10.76 -27.40 10.57
CA PHE A 621 11.11 -28.78 10.90
C PHE A 621 9.81 -29.56 11.09
N ILE A 622 9.60 -30.58 10.27
CA ILE A 622 8.36 -31.35 10.26
C ILE A 622 8.71 -32.82 10.51
N SER A 623 8.18 -33.40 11.58
CA SER A 623 8.36 -34.82 11.85
C SER A 623 7.62 -35.66 10.81
N TYR A 624 8.13 -36.85 10.52
CA TYR A 624 7.45 -37.81 9.64
C TYR A 624 5.97 -38.06 10.02
N GLN A 625 5.69 -38.20 11.32
CA GLN A 625 4.31 -38.38 11.82
C GLN A 625 3.42 -37.16 11.54
N ALA A 626 3.96 -35.94 11.72
CA ALA A 626 3.23 -34.71 11.43
C ALA A 626 2.99 -34.56 9.92
N LEU A 627 3.93 -35.00 9.08
CA LEU A 627 3.80 -35.00 7.62
C LEU A 627 2.65 -35.90 7.13
N HIS A 628 2.43 -37.02 7.83
CA HIS A 628 1.33 -37.95 7.54
C HIS A 628 -0.04 -37.38 7.92
N ARG A 629 -0.13 -36.67 9.05
CA ARG A 629 -1.37 -36.06 9.56
C ARG A 629 -1.71 -34.72 8.88
N LYS A 630 -0.70 -33.95 8.47
CA LYS A 630 -0.90 -32.64 7.82
C LYS A 630 -1.18 -32.81 6.32
N ARG A 631 -1.87 -31.82 5.73
CA ARG A 631 -1.86 -31.56 4.27
C ARG A 631 -0.48 -31.06 3.81
N ALA A 632 0.58 -31.82 4.07
CA ALA A 632 1.89 -31.53 3.49
C ALA A 632 1.80 -31.63 1.95
N PRO A 633 2.65 -30.91 1.19
CA PRO A 633 2.69 -31.07 -0.26
C PRO A 633 2.86 -32.55 -0.60
N GLY A 634 2.03 -33.08 -1.51
CA GLY A 634 2.01 -34.51 -1.84
C GLY A 634 3.41 -35.04 -2.19
N ILE A 635 4.21 -34.23 -2.88
CA ILE A 635 5.57 -34.59 -3.30
C ILE A 635 6.52 -34.70 -2.08
N LEU A 636 6.52 -33.75 -1.16
CA LEU A 636 7.40 -33.83 0.04
C LEU A 636 7.03 -35.03 0.92
N LYS A 637 5.74 -35.37 0.99
CA LYS A 637 5.25 -36.59 1.66
C LYS A 637 5.76 -37.86 0.98
N GLN A 638 5.72 -37.92 -0.35
CA GLN A 638 6.26 -39.05 -1.12
C GLN A 638 7.77 -39.21 -0.91
N VAL A 639 8.54 -38.11 -0.93
CA VAL A 639 9.98 -38.14 -0.69
C VAL A 639 10.29 -38.65 0.73
N ALA A 640 9.58 -38.15 1.75
CA ALA A 640 9.77 -38.63 3.11
C ALA A 640 9.41 -40.11 3.30
N MET A 641 8.36 -40.61 2.61
CA MET A 641 8.02 -42.04 2.61
C MET A 641 9.13 -42.89 1.98
N LYS A 642 9.72 -42.41 0.88
CA LYS A 642 10.85 -43.08 0.23
C LYS A 642 12.05 -43.18 1.17
N VAL A 643 12.43 -42.08 1.82
CA VAL A 643 13.54 -42.03 2.77
C VAL A 643 13.28 -42.93 3.99
N GLU A 644 12.07 -42.90 4.56
CA GLU A 644 11.71 -43.78 5.69
C GLU A 644 11.81 -45.27 5.31
N GLY A 645 11.38 -45.65 4.11
CA GLY A 645 11.48 -47.03 3.61
C GLY A 645 12.93 -47.54 3.52
N GLN A 646 13.89 -46.65 3.30
CA GLN A 646 15.32 -46.99 3.16
C GLN A 646 16.02 -47.25 4.50
N ILE A 647 15.43 -46.84 5.62
CA ILE A 647 16.01 -47.05 6.95
C ILE A 647 15.95 -48.54 7.35
N SER A 648 14.90 -49.24 6.90
CA SER A 648 14.71 -50.66 7.20
C SER A 648 15.80 -51.49 6.53
N GLY A 649 16.69 -52.09 7.33
CA GLY A 649 17.80 -52.91 6.85
C GLY A 649 19.17 -52.22 6.79
N LYS A 650 19.24 -50.88 6.94
CA LYS A 650 20.50 -50.09 6.90
C LYS A 650 20.89 -49.45 8.23
N GLN A 651 20.33 -49.90 9.35
CA GLN A 651 20.56 -49.28 10.66
C GLN A 651 22.03 -49.35 11.13
N ALA A 652 22.74 -50.43 10.79
CA ALA A 652 24.16 -50.58 11.14
C ALA A 652 25.03 -49.56 10.37
N GLU A 653 24.83 -49.42 9.07
CA GLU A 653 25.51 -48.43 8.22
C GLU A 653 25.24 -46.99 8.69
N LEU A 654 23.99 -46.68 9.05
CA LEU A 654 23.63 -45.37 9.61
C LEU A 654 24.32 -45.09 10.95
N GLU A 655 24.59 -46.12 11.76
CA GLU A 655 25.31 -45.95 13.02
C GLU A 655 26.79 -45.64 12.80
N VAL A 656 27.44 -46.35 11.87
CA VAL A 656 28.82 -46.05 11.47
C VAL A 656 28.92 -44.62 10.94
N LEU A 657 27.97 -44.21 10.10
CA LEU A 657 27.92 -42.84 9.60
C LEU A 657 27.69 -41.81 10.73
N ARG A 658 26.83 -42.13 11.69
CA ARG A 658 26.58 -41.27 12.85
C ARG A 658 27.83 -41.11 13.70
N GLU A 659 28.59 -42.17 13.93
CA GLU A 659 29.87 -42.11 14.66
C GLU A 659 30.91 -41.27 13.91
N ALA A 660 30.99 -41.41 12.58
CA ALA A 660 31.84 -40.57 11.75
C ALA A 660 31.49 -39.08 11.89
N VAL A 661 30.19 -38.75 11.85
CA VAL A 661 29.71 -37.38 12.05
C VAL A 661 29.98 -36.87 13.47
N VAL A 662 29.82 -37.70 14.49
CA VAL A 662 30.11 -37.32 15.89
C VAL A 662 31.60 -37.03 16.08
N SER A 663 32.48 -37.87 15.51
CA SER A 663 33.94 -37.68 15.54
C SER A 663 34.38 -36.42 14.78
N PHE A 664 33.74 -36.12 13.64
CA PHE A 664 33.95 -34.88 12.93
C PHE A 664 33.47 -33.66 13.74
N ALA A 665 32.26 -33.71 14.30
CA ALA A 665 31.67 -32.61 15.05
C ALA A 665 32.41 -32.28 16.35
N SER A 666 33.08 -33.26 16.98
CA SER A 666 33.94 -33.05 18.14
C SER A 666 35.35 -32.55 17.78
N GLY A 667 35.67 -32.39 16.50
CA GLY A 667 36.98 -31.93 16.03
C GLY A 667 38.07 -33.01 16.03
N VAL A 668 37.74 -34.27 16.34
CA VAL A 668 38.69 -35.39 16.37
C VAL A 668 39.17 -35.75 14.96
N ARG A 669 38.32 -35.58 13.94
CA ARG A 669 38.66 -35.83 12.52
C ARG A 669 38.42 -34.59 11.66
N GLY A 670 39.33 -34.37 10.69
CA GLY A 670 39.28 -33.22 9.79
C GLY A 670 38.24 -33.31 8.67
N SER A 671 37.73 -34.50 8.36
CA SER A 671 36.63 -34.73 7.41
C SER A 671 35.84 -36.00 7.79
N ILE A 672 34.62 -36.12 7.28
CA ILE A 672 33.78 -37.32 7.51
C ILE A 672 34.37 -38.51 6.75
N GLY A 673 34.88 -38.30 5.52
CA GLY A 673 35.53 -39.33 4.71
C GLY A 673 36.77 -39.94 5.37
N ALA A 674 37.55 -39.14 6.12
CA ALA A 674 38.70 -39.62 6.88
C ALA A 674 38.32 -40.68 7.93
N TYR A 675 37.04 -40.77 8.32
CA TYR A 675 36.62 -41.80 9.25
C TYR A 675 36.69 -43.20 8.64
N PHE A 676 36.27 -43.33 7.38
CA PHE A 676 36.14 -44.60 6.67
C PHE A 676 37.46 -45.10 6.08
N THR A 677 38.42 -44.21 5.81
CA THR A 677 39.77 -44.62 5.38
C THR A 677 40.54 -45.25 6.54
N SER A 678 40.42 -44.70 7.75
CA SER A 678 41.14 -45.20 8.93
C SER A 678 40.63 -46.53 9.49
N THR A 679 39.36 -46.89 9.24
CA THR A 679 38.75 -48.14 9.72
C THR A 679 38.90 -49.29 8.74
N GLN A 680 39.37 -49.03 7.51
CA GLN A 680 39.73 -50.08 6.55
C GLN A 680 41.21 -50.52 6.66
N GLU A 681 42.04 -49.79 7.41
CA GLU A 681 43.45 -50.11 7.66
C GLU A 681 43.69 -50.83 9.01
N SER A 682 42.62 -51.09 9.77
CA SER A 682 42.61 -51.82 11.05
C SER A 682 41.78 -53.08 10.94
#